data_AF-A0A093SUY7-F1
#
_entry.id   AF-A0A093SUY7-F1
#
_cell.length_a   1.000
_cell.length_b   1.000
_cell.length_c   1.000
_cell.angle_alpha   90.00
_cell.angle_beta   90.00
_cell.angle_gamma   90.00
#
_symmetry.space_group_name_H-M   'P 1'
#
loop_
_entity.id
_entity.type
_entity.pdbx_description
1 polymer ?
#
loop_
_entity_poly.entity_id
_entity_poly.type
_entity_poly.pdbx_seq_one_letter_code
_entity_poly.pdbx_strand_id
1 'polypeptide(L)'
;QDDELKYTLKRLVEGLGATREAARPGFSLALAQVLQTFEEIPLCSVLEQIKEKHNLEKVKKKLVRNAAFGNFFGVMALFQSGRLVKDRKALLESIQLLQQLTNHQTHLRDLPRKTLIDITSEVPESVFEEVLFDILQGDLSSAFTSPENLHLLLVGMRKFPSVLKPKKLKKLFGSPTVVNEENIPRLVELLKSAAKSEKEDKKLPGVVFDLLQVALKEGAFELFWNEAVENGLLKEKPGPVSYMCYRLLGSALPVLSLEQLQVVLKGKVMLHYGEHVIATQLPQGFKFAAEMEGYIDKFLSDCDDPERQLAVMMGFSTLTQQGKPVWLSASRVVRHLQAVALQKYVSWLKDMFLRPDLDCCLDFSSNRQKQNRENAAGAQHKIARLRRWIMHRLVNITESATNKEESLVMDIARFCFFHAFFVAKKKTSQIGEASVLPSEPLDERDHTETENYFFGLLQTLNTLPVLGDTAKAAALREKHVHGVTADGKLWIFLLVEYANKLLSSEHVKAVKPFTKEQRDIWERTLQSVKNLQKKENKSDSAKVGAFQQLLLSMAIHLFKNQPETVDVLSDLLNCTERAFSKETKKKKTDNSEPGWVEVMVEILLSLLAQPSLLLRRISRSVFVWICPNLTKRGLQLILDVFDPNQEENEESAVVVMEESNKKTKLAKDTDEEGSEDSSDEGDTDSGDEEENEEVDDDFRSQLMNVLQAGNALVCFHCLPCDEELDDEAMMALDKNISALFAEQQKRIQAKKDEKDKIRKEKILRRDFKTKVLDLIDVFLMKQAENPLVFDIIEPLLQLIEQCMSSGSDKQEVDFLRKTASIFKNSLCRNKQYCKRVDTLQEHVHTLVQRLVKKACKHTDSAVALYYFSASLYLLKVLKGNTSSAVPPPQPEKQSDSRAKQECQLLNPGCLDVKRVAVAYRQALTQFLSKRNSPLTCSMFHDLFKRFPIMCKPLVDTLVEFITAAARQHQQAMACLLLHKVLLLHELKLFVTEEEWEELISRSISQVTECLKTLGNPIMKAEKEKVAKSLELLNFLLKTVTEQKLNVKLTEVEKVLLSLNQVEDIGNSPRLDSLYWNVMRWLNYTKPKKDKTASKPVQDTEPLKRKKKGFLPETKKRKNRK
;
A
#
# COMPACT_ATOMS: atom_id res chain seq x y z
N GLN A 1 35.10 -14.48 43.79
CA GLN A 1 35.18 -14.20 42.34
C GLN A 1 35.56 -15.47 41.58
N ASP A 2 36.67 -16.14 41.90
CA ASP A 2 37.08 -17.39 41.19
C ASP A 2 36.07 -18.55 41.28
N ASP A 3 35.43 -18.75 42.43
CA ASP A 3 34.44 -19.84 42.58
C ASP A 3 33.14 -19.57 41.81
N GLU A 4 32.75 -18.30 41.69
CA GLU A 4 31.59 -17.88 40.89
C GLU A 4 31.87 -18.02 39.39
N LEU A 5 33.10 -17.73 38.97
CA LEU A 5 33.55 -17.89 37.58
C LEU A 5 33.59 -19.37 37.19
N LYS A 6 34.18 -20.24 38.02
CA LYS A 6 34.18 -21.70 37.81
C LYS A 6 32.76 -22.26 37.78
N TYR A 7 31.89 -21.81 38.68
CA TYR A 7 30.48 -22.20 38.69
C TYR A 7 29.75 -21.77 37.41
N THR A 8 30.01 -20.54 36.94
CA THR A 8 29.42 -19.99 35.72
C THR A 8 29.88 -20.75 34.49
N LEU A 9 31.18 -21.02 34.34
CA LEU A 9 31.73 -21.84 33.25
C LEU A 9 31.09 -23.23 33.21
N LYS A 10 31.01 -23.91 34.37
CA LYS A 10 30.38 -25.22 34.46
C LYS A 10 28.92 -25.18 33.99
N ARG A 11 28.14 -24.18 34.42
CA ARG A 11 26.73 -24.05 33.98
C ARG A 11 26.60 -23.75 32.49
N LEU A 12 27.47 -22.91 31.94
CA LEU A 12 27.46 -22.58 30.52
C LEU A 12 27.80 -23.81 29.67
N VAL A 13 28.85 -24.57 30.05
CA VAL A 13 29.23 -25.82 29.37
C VAL A 13 28.11 -26.86 29.43
N GLU A 14 27.44 -27.02 30.57
CA GLU A 14 26.28 -27.92 30.68
C GLU A 14 25.09 -27.47 29.81
N GLY A 15 24.88 -26.16 29.67
CA GLY A 15 23.81 -25.56 28.89
C GLY A 15 23.93 -25.73 27.37
N LEU A 16 25.14 -26.01 26.83
CA LEU A 16 25.37 -26.18 25.39
C LEU A 16 24.56 -27.35 24.79
N GLY A 17 24.32 -28.39 25.58
CA GLY A 17 23.52 -29.58 25.20
C GLY A 17 22.05 -29.50 25.60
N ALA A 18 21.51 -28.30 25.87
CA ALA A 18 20.15 -28.14 26.38
C ALA A 18 19.08 -28.82 25.50
N THR A 19 18.02 -29.33 26.12
CA THR A 19 16.90 -29.98 25.40
C THR A 19 16.07 -28.99 24.59
N ARG A 20 16.08 -27.70 24.96
CA ARG A 20 15.42 -26.62 24.22
C ARG A 20 16.34 -26.11 23.12
N GLU A 21 15.94 -26.28 21.87
CA GLU A 21 16.74 -25.89 20.69
C GLU A 21 17.14 -24.40 20.71
N ALA A 22 16.20 -23.51 21.05
CA ALA A 22 16.44 -22.07 21.12
C ALA A 22 17.40 -21.63 22.25
N ALA A 23 17.65 -22.47 23.26
CA ALA A 23 18.53 -22.13 24.38
C ALA A 23 20.02 -22.34 24.03
N ARG A 24 20.33 -23.28 23.14
CA ARG A 24 21.72 -23.69 22.84
C ARG A 24 22.57 -22.55 22.27
N PRO A 25 22.09 -21.75 21.28
CA PRO A 25 22.85 -20.61 20.78
C PRO A 25 23.08 -19.54 21.86
N GLY A 26 22.12 -19.35 22.77
CA GLY A 26 22.25 -18.40 23.89
C GLY A 26 23.37 -18.79 24.86
N PHE A 27 23.46 -20.08 25.21
CA PHE A 27 24.57 -20.59 26.04
C PHE A 27 25.92 -20.51 25.33
N SER A 28 25.95 -20.81 24.02
CA SER A 28 27.15 -20.67 23.18
C SER A 28 27.67 -19.24 23.18
N LEU A 29 26.79 -18.25 22.93
CA LEU A 29 27.16 -16.85 22.88
C LEU A 29 27.60 -16.32 24.25
N ALA A 30 26.90 -16.70 25.32
CA ALA A 30 27.29 -16.32 26.68
C ALA A 30 28.67 -16.89 27.05
N LEU A 31 28.95 -18.15 26.69
CA LEU A 31 30.27 -18.75 26.90
C LEU A 31 31.34 -18.03 26.09
N ALA A 32 31.08 -17.69 24.82
CA ALA A 32 32.02 -16.94 23.98
C ALA A 32 32.39 -15.58 24.61
N GLN A 33 31.40 -14.85 25.14
CA GLN A 33 31.61 -13.56 25.80
C GLN A 33 32.41 -13.68 27.11
N VAL A 34 32.14 -14.72 27.91
CA VAL A 34 32.93 -14.98 29.13
C VAL A 34 34.39 -15.29 28.76
N LEU A 35 34.63 -16.13 27.76
CA LEU A 35 35.98 -16.45 27.31
C LEU A 35 36.69 -15.25 26.68
N GLN A 36 35.97 -14.36 26.01
CA GLN A 36 36.51 -13.12 25.46
C GLN A 36 36.89 -12.12 26.57
N THR A 37 36.10 -12.05 27.64
CA THR A 37 36.32 -11.09 28.75
C THR A 37 37.43 -11.54 29.70
N PHE A 38 37.52 -12.85 29.98
CA PHE A 38 38.46 -13.41 30.94
C PHE A 38 39.57 -14.20 30.23
N GLU A 39 40.63 -13.49 29.81
CA GLU A 39 41.76 -14.08 29.09
C GLU A 39 42.58 -15.08 29.92
N GLU A 40 42.49 -15.01 31.25
CA GLU A 40 43.16 -15.92 32.18
C GLU A 40 42.68 -17.37 32.09
N ILE A 41 41.47 -17.60 31.53
CA ILE A 41 40.92 -18.95 31.35
C ILE A 41 41.58 -19.60 30.13
N PRO A 42 42.27 -20.75 30.27
CA PRO A 42 42.88 -21.45 29.15
C PRO A 42 41.82 -22.19 28.31
N LEU A 43 41.85 -22.01 26.99
CA LEU A 43 40.86 -22.60 26.08
C LEU A 43 40.92 -24.13 26.06
N CYS A 44 42.12 -24.73 26.16
CA CYS A 44 42.29 -26.18 26.27
C CYS A 44 41.50 -26.78 27.45
N SER A 45 41.55 -26.15 28.63
CA SER A 45 40.82 -26.64 29.80
C SER A 45 39.30 -26.60 29.61
N VAL A 46 38.80 -25.57 28.93
CA VAL A 46 37.37 -25.44 28.62
C VAL A 46 36.96 -26.46 27.58
N LEU A 47 37.78 -26.70 26.55
CA LEU A 47 37.55 -27.72 25.54
C LEU A 47 37.54 -29.14 26.14
N GLU A 48 38.43 -29.43 27.09
CA GLU A 48 38.44 -30.68 27.85
C GLU A 48 37.14 -30.84 28.66
N GLN A 49 36.68 -29.80 29.35
CA GLN A 49 35.41 -29.83 30.09
C GLN A 49 34.20 -30.07 29.15
N ILE A 50 34.22 -29.50 27.95
CA ILE A 50 33.19 -29.73 26.92
C ILE A 50 33.22 -31.21 26.48
N LYS A 51 34.40 -31.73 26.12
CA LYS A 51 34.58 -33.13 25.68
C LYS A 51 34.20 -34.13 26.77
N GLU A 52 34.52 -33.85 28.02
CA GLU A 52 34.19 -34.69 29.17
C GLU A 52 32.67 -34.72 29.40
N LYS A 53 32.03 -33.54 29.43
CA LYS A 53 30.59 -33.42 29.70
C LYS A 53 29.73 -33.98 28.58
N HIS A 54 30.13 -33.74 27.33
CA HIS A 54 29.39 -34.11 26.12
C HIS A 54 30.02 -35.29 25.38
N ASN A 55 30.66 -36.22 26.09
CA ASN A 55 31.32 -37.37 25.49
C ASN A 55 30.31 -38.26 24.71
N LEU A 56 30.56 -38.48 23.42
CA LEU A 56 29.64 -39.20 22.53
C LEU A 56 29.52 -40.71 22.84
N GLU A 57 30.54 -41.33 23.44
CA GLU A 57 30.58 -42.77 23.73
C GLU A 57 29.94 -43.10 25.09
N LYS A 58 30.07 -42.21 26.07
CA LYS A 58 29.58 -42.42 27.45
C LYS A 58 28.10 -42.07 27.63
N VAL A 59 27.51 -41.32 26.71
CA VAL A 59 26.15 -40.78 26.84
C VAL A 59 25.09 -41.80 26.38
N LYS A 60 23.98 -41.90 27.11
CA LYS A 60 22.83 -42.77 26.76
C LYS A 60 22.38 -42.49 25.32
N LYS A 61 22.02 -43.53 24.55
CA LYS A 61 21.58 -43.43 23.13
C LYS A 61 20.56 -42.30 22.84
N LYS A 62 19.63 -42.02 23.77
CA LYS A 62 18.63 -40.94 23.65
C LYS A 62 19.18 -39.51 23.74
N LEU A 63 20.38 -39.34 24.30
CA LEU A 63 21.03 -38.05 24.55
C LEU A 63 22.23 -37.78 23.62
N VAL A 64 22.58 -38.73 22.74
CA VAL A 64 23.68 -38.58 21.76
C VAL A 64 23.50 -37.34 20.89
N ARG A 65 22.26 -37.05 20.44
CA ARG A 65 21.94 -35.81 19.72
C ARG A 65 22.30 -34.56 20.52
N ASN A 66 21.97 -34.52 21.81
CA ASN A 66 22.24 -33.36 22.67
C ASN A 66 23.73 -33.19 22.95
N ALA A 67 24.46 -34.29 23.15
CA ALA A 67 25.91 -34.28 23.30
C ALA A 67 26.61 -33.80 22.01
N ALA A 68 26.14 -34.23 20.83
CA ALA A 68 26.63 -33.75 19.54
C ALA A 68 26.44 -32.22 19.39
N PHE A 69 25.26 -31.70 19.74
CA PHE A 69 25.04 -30.25 19.77
C PHE A 69 25.89 -29.54 20.85
N GLY A 70 26.09 -30.17 22.00
CA GLY A 70 26.92 -29.63 23.09
C GLY A 70 28.38 -29.43 22.67
N ASN A 71 28.98 -30.44 22.02
CA ASN A 71 30.32 -30.32 21.45
C ASN A 71 30.38 -29.29 20.33
N PHE A 72 29.39 -29.29 19.43
CA PHE A 72 29.32 -28.33 18.31
C PHE A 72 29.25 -26.88 18.79
N PHE A 73 28.29 -26.55 19.66
CA PHE A 73 28.15 -25.20 20.22
C PHE A 73 29.32 -24.84 21.15
N GLY A 74 29.97 -25.83 21.77
CA GLY A 74 31.20 -25.64 22.51
C GLY A 74 32.34 -25.13 21.63
N VAL A 75 32.62 -25.80 20.50
CA VAL A 75 33.62 -25.35 19.52
C VAL A 75 33.23 -24.00 18.92
N MET A 76 31.95 -23.79 18.61
CA MET A 76 31.45 -22.50 18.12
C MET A 76 31.69 -21.36 19.14
N ALA A 77 31.49 -21.60 20.44
CA ALA A 77 31.76 -20.62 21.48
C ALA A 77 33.25 -20.28 21.59
N LEU A 78 34.13 -21.29 21.47
CA LEU A 78 35.58 -21.07 21.43
C LEU A 78 35.97 -20.22 20.22
N PHE A 79 35.41 -20.52 19.04
CA PHE A 79 35.66 -19.74 17.81
C PHE A 79 35.15 -18.30 17.93
N GLN A 80 33.90 -18.10 18.36
CA GLN A 80 33.28 -16.78 18.54
C GLN A 80 33.96 -15.90 19.60
N SER A 81 34.73 -16.49 20.51
CA SER A 81 35.54 -15.72 21.47
C SER A 81 36.69 -14.95 20.82
N GLY A 82 37.04 -15.26 19.55
CA GLY A 82 38.18 -14.67 18.83
C GLY A 82 39.56 -15.13 19.33
N ARG A 83 39.62 -15.97 20.38
CA ARG A 83 40.86 -16.44 21.00
C ARG A 83 41.36 -17.76 20.40
N LEU A 84 40.49 -18.56 19.79
CA LEU A 84 40.83 -19.90 19.28
C LEU A 84 41.98 -19.89 18.26
N VAL A 85 42.03 -18.89 17.39
CA VAL A 85 43.07 -18.75 16.35
C VAL A 85 44.47 -18.51 16.94
N LYS A 86 44.55 -18.00 18.18
CA LYS A 86 45.81 -17.73 18.88
C LYS A 86 46.36 -18.95 19.63
N ASP A 87 45.49 -19.92 19.97
CA ASP A 87 45.84 -21.12 20.72
C ASP A 87 45.92 -22.34 19.79
N ARG A 88 47.15 -22.66 19.34
CA ARG A 88 47.42 -23.73 18.37
C ARG A 88 46.91 -25.10 18.83
N LYS A 89 47.02 -25.41 20.13
CA LYS A 89 46.64 -26.71 20.69
C LYS A 89 45.12 -26.84 20.76
N ALA A 90 44.44 -25.81 21.26
CA ALA A 90 42.98 -25.78 21.31
C ALA A 90 42.36 -25.80 19.89
N LEU A 91 42.99 -25.12 18.92
CA LEU A 91 42.56 -25.12 17.52
C LEU A 91 42.62 -26.52 16.90
N LEU A 92 43.75 -27.21 17.04
CA LEU A 92 43.94 -28.58 16.55
C LEU A 92 42.89 -29.53 17.11
N GLU A 93 42.71 -29.50 18.42
CA GLU A 93 41.76 -30.38 19.11
C GLU A 93 40.30 -30.07 18.77
N SER A 94 39.98 -28.79 18.49
CA SER A 94 38.64 -28.37 18.08
C SER A 94 38.31 -28.86 16.67
N ILE A 95 39.28 -28.86 15.76
CA ILE A 95 39.10 -29.32 14.38
C ILE A 95 38.94 -30.84 14.32
N GLN A 96 39.75 -31.58 15.07
CA GLN A 96 39.56 -33.03 15.21
C GLN A 96 38.18 -33.38 15.76
N LEU A 97 37.68 -32.59 16.73
CA LEU A 97 36.34 -32.76 17.26
C LEU A 97 35.26 -32.45 16.21
N LEU A 98 35.43 -31.40 15.38
CA LEU A 98 34.51 -31.11 14.26
C LEU A 98 34.52 -32.22 13.20
N GLN A 99 35.68 -32.78 12.87
CA GLN A 99 35.81 -33.93 11.96
C GLN A 99 35.08 -35.16 12.52
N GLN A 100 35.23 -35.46 13.82
CA GLN A 100 34.48 -36.55 14.46
C GLN A 100 32.96 -36.32 14.42
N LEU A 101 32.51 -35.08 14.70
CA LEU A 101 31.10 -34.71 14.67
C LEU A 101 30.46 -34.81 13.28
N THR A 102 31.29 -34.77 12.23
CA THR A 102 30.84 -34.90 10.84
C THR A 102 30.24 -36.28 10.55
N ASN A 103 30.66 -37.32 11.29
CA ASN A 103 30.07 -38.67 11.19
C ASN A 103 28.63 -38.73 11.74
N HIS A 104 28.16 -37.69 12.44
CA HIS A 104 26.81 -37.59 12.99
C HIS A 104 25.89 -36.67 12.14
N GLN A 105 25.97 -36.79 10.81
CA GLN A 105 25.23 -35.96 9.85
C GLN A 105 23.70 -36.00 10.06
N THR A 106 23.15 -37.10 10.59
CA THR A 106 21.72 -37.25 10.92
C THR A 106 21.22 -36.27 12.00
N HIS A 107 22.12 -35.72 12.81
CA HIS A 107 21.79 -34.83 13.92
C HIS A 107 22.21 -33.37 13.68
N LEU A 108 23.41 -33.16 13.14
CA LEU A 108 24.01 -31.84 12.97
C LEU A 108 23.95 -31.31 11.52
N ARG A 109 23.43 -32.10 10.56
CA ARG A 109 23.46 -31.79 9.12
C ARG A 109 24.88 -31.36 8.71
N ASP A 110 25.03 -30.18 8.10
CA ASP A 110 26.28 -29.67 7.56
C ASP A 110 26.94 -28.60 8.46
N LEU A 111 26.42 -28.40 9.68
CA LEU A 111 26.88 -27.36 10.61
C LEU A 111 28.38 -27.50 11.00
N PRO A 112 28.91 -28.70 11.33
CA PRO A 112 30.33 -28.85 11.68
C PRO A 112 31.26 -28.44 10.53
N ARG A 113 30.89 -28.81 9.29
CA ARG A 113 31.66 -28.47 8.09
C ARG A 113 31.59 -26.98 7.78
N LYS A 114 30.42 -26.34 7.89
CA LYS A 114 30.28 -24.87 7.76
C LYS A 114 31.16 -24.12 8.77
N THR A 115 31.20 -24.59 10.02
CA THR A 115 32.05 -23.99 11.07
C THR A 115 33.54 -24.21 10.80
N LEU A 116 33.93 -25.36 10.24
CA LEU A 116 35.31 -25.61 9.83
C LEU A 116 35.76 -24.62 8.73
N ILE A 117 34.88 -24.32 7.79
CA ILE A 117 35.12 -23.32 6.74
C ILE A 117 35.25 -21.92 7.36
N ASP A 118 34.36 -21.56 8.29
CA ASP A 118 34.42 -20.27 9.00
C ASP A 118 35.76 -20.12 9.76
N ILE A 119 36.18 -21.15 10.48
CA ILE A 119 37.48 -21.18 11.17
C ILE A 119 38.62 -20.99 10.17
N THR A 120 38.62 -21.74 9.06
CA THR A 120 39.67 -21.67 8.03
C THR A 120 39.74 -20.27 7.39
N SER A 121 38.61 -19.58 7.29
CA SER A 121 38.55 -18.23 6.70
C SER A 121 39.16 -17.12 7.57
N GLU A 122 39.27 -17.35 8.88
CA GLU A 122 39.78 -16.40 9.89
C GLU A 122 41.22 -16.71 10.35
N VAL A 123 41.79 -17.86 9.97
CA VAL A 123 43.14 -18.27 10.40
C VAL A 123 44.25 -17.61 9.54
N PRO A 124 45.37 -17.14 10.14
CA PRO A 124 46.54 -16.65 9.41
C PRO A 124 47.25 -17.72 8.58
N GLU A 125 47.92 -17.31 7.51
CA GLU A 125 48.62 -18.20 6.57
C GLU A 125 49.69 -19.07 7.22
N SER A 126 50.46 -18.53 8.17
CA SER A 126 51.49 -19.27 8.90
C SER A 126 50.91 -20.41 9.76
N VAL A 127 49.77 -20.17 10.41
CA VAL A 127 49.09 -21.16 11.25
C VAL A 127 48.43 -22.23 10.38
N PHE A 128 47.95 -21.85 9.20
CA PHE A 128 47.40 -22.80 8.24
C PHE A 128 48.47 -23.78 7.74
N GLU A 129 49.64 -23.30 7.31
CA GLU A 129 50.71 -24.17 6.80
C GLU A 129 51.33 -25.04 7.89
N GLU A 130 51.57 -24.52 9.09
CA GLU A 130 52.26 -25.25 10.17
C GLU A 130 51.37 -26.27 10.89
N VAL A 131 50.05 -26.07 10.96
CA VAL A 131 49.17 -26.85 11.85
C VAL A 131 47.97 -27.45 11.12
N LEU A 132 47.28 -26.65 10.30
CA LEU A 132 46.01 -27.07 9.72
C LEU A 132 46.18 -27.93 8.47
N PHE A 133 47.22 -27.68 7.68
CA PHE A 133 47.43 -28.35 6.40
C PHE A 133 47.56 -29.87 6.55
N ASP A 134 48.33 -30.35 7.53
CA ASP A 134 48.55 -31.78 7.77
C ASP A 134 47.27 -32.50 8.23
N ILE A 135 46.43 -31.83 9.03
CA ILE A 135 45.17 -32.39 9.57
C ILE A 135 44.09 -32.41 8.49
N LEU A 136 44.02 -31.34 7.70
CA LEU A 136 43.03 -31.19 6.64
C LEU A 136 43.48 -31.86 5.34
N GLN A 137 44.69 -32.40 5.27
CA GLN A 137 45.22 -33.03 4.04
C GLN A 137 44.29 -34.12 3.52
N GLY A 138 43.69 -34.94 4.40
CA GLY A 138 42.72 -35.96 4.02
C GLY A 138 41.42 -35.38 3.46
N ASP A 139 40.93 -34.28 4.05
CA ASP A 139 39.72 -33.57 3.60
C ASP A 139 39.95 -32.85 2.27
N LEU A 140 41.14 -32.25 2.10
CA LEU A 140 41.56 -31.56 0.87
C LEU A 140 41.83 -32.55 -0.27
N SER A 141 42.35 -33.74 0.02
CA SER A 141 42.55 -34.80 -0.99
C SER A 141 41.22 -35.42 -1.44
N SER A 142 40.19 -35.37 -0.59
CA SER A 142 38.82 -35.79 -0.89
C SER A 142 37.89 -34.63 -1.28
N ALA A 143 38.45 -33.54 -1.82
CA ALA A 143 37.69 -32.33 -2.20
C ALA A 143 36.52 -32.62 -3.16
N PHE A 144 36.68 -33.60 -4.07
CA PHE A 144 35.62 -33.95 -5.03
C PHE A 144 34.59 -34.97 -4.51
N THR A 145 34.63 -35.32 -3.22
CA THR A 145 33.70 -36.30 -2.63
C THR A 145 32.46 -35.64 -2.01
N SER A 146 32.57 -34.41 -1.51
CA SER A 146 31.44 -33.66 -0.97
C SER A 146 31.53 -32.16 -1.29
N PRO A 147 30.39 -31.44 -1.45
CA PRO A 147 30.39 -30.00 -1.73
C PRO A 147 31.13 -29.17 -0.68
N GLU A 148 31.11 -29.59 0.58
CA GLU A 148 31.72 -28.88 1.69
C GLU A 148 33.24 -29.06 1.70
N ASN A 149 33.75 -30.25 1.34
CA ASN A 149 35.18 -30.47 1.16
C ASN A 149 35.72 -29.65 -0.01
N LEU A 150 34.94 -29.55 -1.09
CA LEU A 150 35.25 -28.64 -2.20
C LEU A 150 35.27 -27.18 -1.71
N HIS A 151 34.29 -26.75 -0.93
CA HIS A 151 34.25 -25.40 -0.38
C HIS A 151 35.46 -25.09 0.50
N LEU A 152 35.86 -26.02 1.36
CA LEU A 152 37.04 -25.90 2.20
C LEU A 152 38.31 -25.70 1.37
N LEU A 153 38.47 -26.48 0.28
CA LEU A 153 39.58 -26.31 -0.66
C LEU A 153 39.54 -24.93 -1.33
N LEU A 154 38.38 -24.50 -1.82
CA LEU A 154 38.21 -23.22 -2.50
C LEU A 154 38.52 -22.01 -1.59
N VAL A 155 38.03 -22.05 -0.35
CA VAL A 155 38.34 -21.03 0.68
C VAL A 155 39.82 -21.03 1.01
N GLY A 156 40.42 -22.22 1.16
CA GLY A 156 41.86 -22.39 1.34
C GLY A 156 42.65 -21.75 0.20
N MET A 157 42.31 -22.02 -1.06
CA MET A 157 42.99 -21.46 -2.23
C MET A 157 42.83 -19.94 -2.32
N ARG A 158 41.69 -19.40 -1.87
CA ARG A 158 41.43 -17.97 -1.87
C ARG A 158 42.24 -17.23 -0.80
N LYS A 159 42.36 -17.80 0.41
CA LYS A 159 43.01 -17.19 1.57
C LYS A 159 44.52 -17.46 1.64
N PHE A 160 44.97 -18.62 1.16
CA PHE A 160 46.35 -19.09 1.25
C PHE A 160 46.94 -19.43 -0.13
N PRO A 161 46.97 -18.47 -1.08
CA PRO A 161 47.46 -18.72 -2.43
C PRO A 161 48.95 -19.08 -2.49
N SER A 162 49.75 -18.70 -1.48
CA SER A 162 51.19 -18.98 -1.46
C SER A 162 51.50 -20.42 -1.01
N VAL A 163 50.64 -21.00 -0.16
CA VAL A 163 50.75 -22.37 0.36
C VAL A 163 50.20 -23.38 -0.66
N LEU A 164 48.99 -23.15 -1.19
CA LEU A 164 48.29 -24.06 -2.10
C LEU A 164 48.66 -23.83 -3.58
N LYS A 165 49.96 -23.95 -3.88
CA LYS A 165 50.48 -23.82 -5.26
C LYS A 165 50.04 -24.99 -6.16
N PRO A 166 50.02 -24.80 -7.50
CA PRO A 166 49.67 -25.85 -8.46
C PRO A 166 50.45 -27.16 -8.30
N LYS A 167 51.72 -27.08 -7.85
CA LYS A 167 52.56 -28.24 -7.55
C LYS A 167 52.06 -29.05 -6.35
N LYS A 168 51.51 -28.40 -5.32
CA LYS A 168 50.91 -29.07 -4.15
C LYS A 168 49.51 -29.60 -4.52
N LEU A 169 48.72 -28.86 -5.30
CA LEU A 169 47.41 -29.33 -5.81
C LEU A 169 47.54 -30.62 -6.65
N LYS A 170 48.53 -30.67 -7.55
CA LYS A 170 48.83 -31.88 -8.33
C LYS A 170 49.17 -33.10 -7.45
N LYS A 171 49.78 -32.89 -6.29
CA LYS A 171 50.06 -33.96 -5.32
C LYS A 171 48.83 -34.41 -4.51
N LEU A 172 47.87 -33.52 -4.29
CA LEU A 172 46.69 -33.79 -3.45
C LEU A 172 45.58 -34.54 -4.21
N PHE A 173 45.26 -34.11 -5.43
CA PHE A 173 44.15 -34.69 -6.21
C PHE A 173 44.46 -34.87 -7.70
N GLY A 174 45.74 -34.82 -8.09
CA GLY A 174 46.23 -35.24 -9.41
C GLY A 174 46.23 -34.17 -10.51
N SER A 175 45.61 -33.01 -10.29
CA SER A 175 45.55 -31.90 -11.27
C SER A 175 46.13 -30.59 -10.72
N PRO A 176 46.72 -29.73 -11.58
CA PRO A 176 47.32 -28.46 -11.16
C PRO A 176 46.30 -27.34 -10.91
N THR A 177 45.09 -27.46 -11.47
CA THR A 177 43.97 -26.51 -11.35
C THR A 177 42.71 -27.26 -10.92
N VAL A 178 41.80 -26.54 -10.26
CA VAL A 178 40.52 -27.13 -9.85
C VAL A 178 39.57 -27.23 -11.05
N VAL A 179 39.56 -26.21 -11.91
CA VAL A 179 38.74 -26.18 -13.12
C VAL A 179 39.57 -26.66 -14.32
N ASN A 180 39.33 -27.90 -14.75
CA ASN A 180 39.89 -28.49 -15.96
C ASN A 180 38.88 -29.47 -16.59
N GLU A 181 39.09 -29.87 -17.85
CA GLU A 181 38.14 -30.74 -18.58
C GLU A 181 37.87 -32.08 -17.86
N GLU A 182 38.89 -32.63 -17.18
CA GLU A 182 38.78 -33.90 -16.44
C GLU A 182 37.90 -33.80 -15.19
N ASN A 183 37.96 -32.67 -14.46
CA ASN A 183 37.23 -32.47 -13.20
C ASN A 183 35.82 -31.92 -13.40
N ILE A 184 35.51 -31.31 -14.55
CA ILE A 184 34.20 -30.69 -14.83
C ILE A 184 33.01 -31.64 -14.56
N PRO A 185 33.00 -32.91 -15.02
CA PRO A 185 31.89 -33.82 -14.74
C PRO A 185 31.67 -34.05 -13.24
N ARG A 186 32.75 -34.17 -12.46
CA ARG A 186 32.71 -34.35 -11.00
C ARG A 186 32.20 -33.09 -10.31
N LEU A 187 32.66 -31.91 -10.76
CA LEU A 187 32.19 -30.62 -10.26
C LEU A 187 30.67 -30.46 -10.48
N VAL A 188 30.17 -30.81 -11.67
CA VAL A 188 28.74 -30.73 -11.99
C VAL A 188 27.91 -31.61 -11.06
N GLU A 189 28.36 -32.84 -10.77
CA GLU A 189 27.66 -33.74 -9.84
C GLU A 189 27.61 -33.18 -8.41
N LEU A 190 28.73 -32.62 -7.92
CA LEU A 190 28.80 -31.99 -6.61
C LEU A 190 27.88 -30.76 -6.52
N LEU A 191 27.91 -29.88 -7.53
CA LEU A 191 27.06 -28.70 -7.58
C LEU A 191 25.57 -29.08 -7.63
N LYS A 192 25.20 -30.17 -8.31
CA LYS A 192 23.83 -30.71 -8.28
C LYS A 192 23.45 -31.20 -6.89
N SER A 193 24.36 -31.85 -6.17
CA SER A 193 24.11 -32.29 -4.78
C SER A 193 23.92 -31.10 -3.84
N ALA A 194 24.74 -30.04 -3.98
CA ALA A 194 24.64 -28.80 -3.22
C ALA A 194 23.34 -28.04 -3.51
N ALA A 195 22.90 -27.99 -4.77
CA ALA A 195 21.63 -27.38 -5.13
C ALA A 195 20.43 -28.11 -4.52
N LYS A 196 20.51 -29.43 -4.34
CA LYS A 196 19.43 -30.25 -3.76
C LYS A 196 19.35 -30.14 -2.24
N SER A 197 20.47 -29.86 -1.55
CA SER A 197 20.48 -29.68 -0.08
C SER A 197 19.95 -28.32 0.35
N GLU A 198 20.17 -27.26 -0.44
CA GLU A 198 19.79 -25.86 -0.12
C GLU A 198 18.36 -25.47 -0.58
N LYS A 199 17.45 -26.44 -0.74
CA LYS A 199 16.07 -26.20 -1.21
C LYS A 199 15.25 -25.26 -0.31
N GLU A 200 15.52 -25.25 1.01
CA GLU A 200 14.72 -24.49 1.99
C GLU A 200 15.21 -23.05 2.16
N ASP A 201 16.52 -22.81 2.08
CA ASP A 201 17.14 -21.54 2.49
C ASP A 201 17.11 -20.46 1.39
N LYS A 202 16.77 -20.81 0.15
CA LYS A 202 16.70 -19.90 -1.02
C LYS A 202 17.95 -19.03 -1.21
N LYS A 203 19.12 -19.52 -0.81
CA LYS A 203 20.41 -18.82 -0.92
C LYS A 203 21.29 -19.48 -1.97
N LEU A 204 22.25 -18.73 -2.50
CA LEU A 204 23.32 -19.28 -3.32
C LEU A 204 24.30 -20.06 -2.42
N PRO A 205 24.59 -21.35 -2.69
CA PRO A 205 25.59 -22.07 -1.92
C PRO A 205 26.97 -21.42 -2.12
N GLY A 206 27.69 -21.14 -1.02
CA GLY A 206 29.00 -20.44 -1.07
C GLY A 206 30.01 -21.08 -2.01
N VAL A 207 30.00 -22.42 -2.08
CA VAL A 207 30.83 -23.24 -2.97
C VAL A 207 30.77 -22.80 -4.42
N VAL A 208 29.59 -22.43 -4.92
CA VAL A 208 29.37 -22.09 -6.34
C VAL A 208 30.03 -20.75 -6.67
N PHE A 209 29.88 -19.77 -5.78
CA PHE A 209 30.44 -18.44 -5.98
C PHE A 209 31.96 -18.44 -5.80
N ASP A 210 32.48 -19.15 -4.80
CA ASP A 210 33.92 -19.28 -4.63
C ASP A 210 34.55 -20.08 -5.79
N LEU A 211 33.86 -21.07 -6.35
CA LEU A 211 34.31 -21.77 -7.55
C LEU A 211 34.40 -20.85 -8.76
N LEU A 212 33.43 -19.95 -8.95
CA LEU A 212 33.50 -18.89 -9.97
C LEU A 212 34.72 -17.98 -9.76
N GLN A 213 35.00 -17.56 -8.51
CA GLN A 213 36.17 -16.73 -8.22
C GLN A 213 37.49 -17.46 -8.51
N VAL A 214 37.57 -18.75 -8.20
CA VAL A 214 38.74 -19.56 -8.52
C VAL A 214 38.88 -19.75 -10.03
N ALA A 215 37.79 -20.03 -10.76
CA ALA A 215 37.81 -20.13 -12.22
C ALA A 215 38.33 -18.84 -12.89
N LEU A 216 37.95 -17.67 -12.36
CA LEU A 216 38.47 -16.39 -12.83
C LEU A 216 39.96 -16.21 -12.55
N LYS A 217 40.44 -16.63 -11.37
CA LYS A 217 41.88 -16.58 -11.03
C LYS A 217 42.72 -17.56 -11.85
N GLU A 218 42.17 -18.72 -12.19
CA GLU A 218 42.82 -19.75 -13.02
C GLU A 218 42.75 -19.43 -14.52
N GLY A 219 42.01 -18.38 -14.93
CA GLY A 219 41.79 -18.06 -16.35
C GLY A 219 40.88 -19.06 -17.08
N ALA A 220 40.19 -19.94 -16.35
CA ALA A 220 39.36 -21.02 -16.85
C ALA A 220 37.85 -20.69 -16.84
N PHE A 221 37.51 -19.39 -16.90
CA PHE A 221 36.13 -18.93 -16.82
C PHE A 221 35.24 -19.49 -17.93
N GLU A 222 35.69 -19.46 -19.18
CA GLU A 222 34.91 -19.96 -20.32
C GLU A 222 34.60 -21.45 -20.20
N LEU A 223 35.59 -22.25 -19.78
CA LEU A 223 35.42 -23.68 -19.51
C LEU A 223 34.41 -23.91 -18.39
N PHE A 224 34.51 -23.17 -17.28
CA PHE A 224 33.56 -23.27 -16.18
C PHE A 224 32.14 -22.89 -16.60
N TRP A 225 31.97 -21.75 -17.27
CA TRP A 225 30.65 -21.24 -17.62
C TRP A 225 29.98 -22.10 -18.68
N ASN A 226 30.68 -22.41 -19.78
CA ASN A 226 30.09 -23.15 -20.90
C ASN A 226 29.89 -24.63 -20.55
N GLU A 227 30.90 -25.30 -19.98
CA GLU A 227 30.81 -26.75 -19.76
C GLU A 227 30.14 -27.11 -18.42
N ALA A 228 30.47 -26.44 -17.32
CA ALA A 228 29.85 -26.78 -16.03
C ALA A 228 28.46 -26.16 -15.88
N VAL A 229 28.30 -24.86 -16.13
CA VAL A 229 27.02 -24.17 -15.88
C VAL A 229 26.02 -24.42 -17.00
N GLU A 230 26.38 -24.10 -18.25
CA GLU A 230 25.46 -24.21 -19.38
C GLU A 230 25.22 -25.64 -19.85
N ASN A 231 26.28 -26.40 -20.12
CA ASN A 231 26.17 -27.76 -20.64
C ASN A 231 26.02 -28.82 -19.54
N GLY A 232 26.29 -28.49 -18.27
CA GLY A 232 26.21 -29.42 -17.15
C GLY A 232 24.95 -29.24 -16.29
N LEU A 233 24.82 -28.07 -15.65
CA LEU A 233 23.77 -27.79 -14.67
C LEU A 233 22.40 -27.49 -15.30
N LEU A 234 22.37 -26.77 -16.41
CA LEU A 234 21.10 -26.38 -17.06
C LEU A 234 20.39 -27.48 -17.85
N LYS A 235 21.03 -28.64 -18.09
CA LYS A 235 20.38 -29.77 -18.81
C LYS A 235 19.17 -30.35 -18.09
N GLU A 236 19.01 -30.10 -16.79
CA GLU A 236 17.88 -30.62 -16.01
C GLU A 236 16.63 -29.74 -16.13
N LYS A 237 15.44 -30.35 -15.98
CA LYS A 237 14.16 -29.64 -15.91
C LYS A 237 14.21 -28.53 -14.83
N PRO A 238 13.42 -27.44 -14.99
CA PRO A 238 13.47 -26.31 -14.07
C PRO A 238 13.27 -26.75 -12.62
N GLY A 239 14.25 -26.42 -11.78
CA GLY A 239 14.28 -26.86 -10.38
C GLY A 239 15.35 -26.12 -9.57
N PRO A 240 15.74 -26.66 -8.39
CA PRO A 240 16.74 -26.05 -7.50
C PRO A 240 18.06 -25.71 -8.19
N VAL A 241 18.49 -26.57 -9.11
CA VAL A 241 19.72 -26.38 -9.91
C VAL A 241 19.60 -25.17 -10.84
N SER A 242 18.46 -25.00 -11.53
CA SER A 242 18.23 -23.84 -12.40
C SER A 242 18.16 -22.54 -11.60
N TYR A 243 17.50 -22.54 -10.44
CA TYR A 243 17.48 -21.37 -9.55
C TYR A 243 18.87 -21.00 -9.04
N MET A 244 19.71 -21.99 -8.74
CA MET A 244 21.10 -21.75 -8.38
C MET A 244 21.88 -21.10 -9.53
N CYS A 245 21.67 -21.53 -10.77
CA CYS A 245 22.27 -20.90 -11.96
C CYS A 245 21.81 -19.45 -12.14
N TYR A 246 20.53 -19.14 -11.90
CA TYR A 246 20.02 -17.76 -11.99
C TYR A 246 20.59 -16.87 -10.87
N ARG A 247 20.75 -17.40 -9.65
CA ARG A 247 21.42 -16.68 -8.55
C ARG A 247 22.89 -16.47 -8.83
N LEU A 248 23.56 -17.45 -9.44
CA LEU A 248 24.93 -17.33 -9.87
C LEU A 248 25.08 -16.24 -10.93
N LEU A 249 24.18 -16.18 -11.92
CA LEU A 249 24.13 -15.10 -12.92
C LEU A 249 24.06 -13.72 -12.26
N GLY A 250 23.12 -13.52 -11.32
CA GLY A 250 22.99 -12.24 -10.59
C GLY A 250 24.20 -11.90 -9.71
N SER A 251 24.77 -12.90 -9.02
CA SER A 251 25.93 -12.71 -8.13
C SER A 251 27.24 -12.53 -8.90
N ALA A 252 27.33 -13.00 -10.15
CA ALA A 252 28.51 -12.88 -10.99
C ALA A 252 28.70 -11.48 -11.56
N LEU A 253 27.61 -10.72 -11.79
CA LEU A 253 27.65 -9.39 -12.45
C LEU A 253 28.77 -8.46 -11.94
N PRO A 254 28.99 -8.30 -10.61
CA PRO A 254 30.02 -7.39 -10.11
C PRO A 254 31.46 -7.84 -10.35
N VAL A 255 31.69 -9.14 -10.55
CA VAL A 255 33.04 -9.75 -10.59
C VAL A 255 33.55 -9.93 -12.03
N LEU A 256 32.65 -10.02 -13.01
CA LEU A 256 33.00 -10.28 -14.41
C LEU A 256 33.54 -9.05 -15.14
N SER A 257 34.49 -9.27 -16.06
CA SER A 257 34.97 -8.25 -17.00
C SER A 257 33.89 -7.90 -18.05
N LEU A 258 34.10 -6.82 -18.82
CA LEU A 258 33.16 -6.39 -19.87
C LEU A 258 32.92 -7.49 -20.92
N GLU A 259 33.98 -8.14 -21.40
CA GLU A 259 33.90 -9.24 -22.38
C GLU A 259 33.13 -10.44 -21.80
N GLN A 260 33.43 -10.82 -20.57
CA GLN A 260 32.75 -11.92 -19.88
C GLN A 260 31.27 -11.63 -19.64
N LEU A 261 30.92 -10.39 -19.29
CA LEU A 261 29.52 -9.97 -19.15
C LEU A 261 28.76 -10.14 -20.47
N GLN A 262 29.36 -9.77 -21.60
CA GLN A 262 28.73 -9.91 -22.91
C GLN A 262 28.48 -11.38 -23.28
N VAL A 263 29.41 -12.28 -22.95
CA VAL A 263 29.24 -13.73 -23.15
C VAL A 263 28.09 -14.27 -22.28
N VAL A 264 28.13 -13.96 -20.98
CA VAL A 264 27.15 -14.47 -20.00
C VAL A 264 25.73 -13.98 -20.29
N LEU A 265 25.57 -12.71 -20.62
CA LEU A 265 24.25 -12.10 -20.90
C LEU A 265 23.68 -12.55 -22.25
N LYS A 266 24.51 -13.07 -23.16
CA LYS A 266 24.09 -13.73 -24.41
C LYS A 266 24.04 -15.25 -24.31
N GLY A 267 24.25 -15.81 -23.12
CA GLY A 267 24.35 -17.25 -22.87
C GLY A 267 23.00 -17.96 -22.67
N LYS A 268 23.06 -19.28 -22.55
CA LYS A 268 21.88 -20.15 -22.33
C LYS A 268 21.25 -19.91 -20.95
N VAL A 269 22.03 -19.53 -19.95
CA VAL A 269 21.52 -19.22 -18.60
C VAL A 269 20.50 -18.09 -18.64
N MET A 270 20.80 -17.05 -19.41
CA MET A 270 19.92 -15.89 -19.58
C MET A 270 18.63 -16.26 -20.32
N LEU A 271 18.73 -17.10 -21.36
CA LEU A 271 17.59 -17.64 -22.10
C LEU A 271 16.64 -18.44 -21.18
N HIS A 272 17.18 -19.37 -20.40
CA HIS A 272 16.41 -20.19 -19.46
C HIS A 272 15.77 -19.35 -18.33
N TYR A 273 16.48 -18.31 -17.85
CA TYR A 273 15.90 -17.33 -16.93
C TYR A 273 14.68 -16.64 -17.55
N GLY A 274 14.77 -16.21 -18.82
CA GLY A 274 13.65 -15.65 -19.57
C GLY A 274 12.45 -16.59 -19.65
N GLU A 275 12.67 -17.83 -20.08
CA GLU A 275 11.63 -18.87 -20.14
C GLU A 275 10.97 -19.10 -18.77
N HIS A 276 11.76 -19.09 -17.70
CA HIS A 276 11.26 -19.25 -16.34
C HIS A 276 10.38 -18.09 -15.88
N VAL A 277 10.79 -16.84 -16.13
CA VAL A 277 10.01 -15.65 -15.74
C VAL A 277 8.64 -15.64 -16.43
N ILE A 278 8.56 -16.07 -17.69
CA ILE A 278 7.29 -16.18 -18.41
C ILE A 278 6.44 -17.35 -17.89
N ALA A 279 7.05 -18.52 -17.65
CA ALA A 279 6.33 -19.69 -17.15
C ALA A 279 5.74 -19.49 -15.73
N THR A 280 6.35 -18.63 -14.91
CA THR A 280 5.94 -18.39 -13.51
C THR A 280 5.02 -17.18 -13.32
N GLN A 281 4.46 -16.61 -14.39
CA GLN A 281 3.47 -15.52 -14.29
C GLN A 281 2.13 -15.94 -13.65
N LEU A 282 1.91 -17.24 -13.41
CA LEU A 282 0.75 -17.78 -12.72
C LEU A 282 0.74 -17.42 -11.21
N PRO A 283 -0.43 -17.24 -10.56
CA PRO A 283 -0.55 -16.72 -9.19
C PRO A 283 0.24 -17.47 -8.12
N GLN A 284 0.49 -18.77 -8.33
CA GLN A 284 1.12 -19.67 -7.36
C GLN A 284 2.61 -19.96 -7.63
N GLY A 285 3.19 -19.41 -8.70
CA GLY A 285 4.59 -19.64 -9.07
C GLY A 285 5.58 -18.84 -8.22
N PHE A 286 6.72 -19.44 -7.86
CA PHE A 286 7.83 -18.71 -7.24
C PHE A 286 8.40 -17.66 -8.21
N LYS A 287 8.23 -16.38 -7.89
CA LYS A 287 8.64 -15.24 -8.74
C LYS A 287 10.11 -14.87 -8.49
N PHE A 288 11.04 -15.49 -9.23
CA PHE A 288 12.47 -15.16 -9.14
C PHE A 288 12.81 -13.78 -9.74
N ALA A 289 11.93 -13.20 -10.56
CA ALA A 289 12.16 -11.90 -11.21
C ALA A 289 12.52 -10.77 -10.23
N ALA A 290 11.84 -10.69 -9.08
CA ALA A 290 12.12 -9.68 -8.06
C ALA A 290 13.49 -9.88 -7.38
N GLU A 291 13.94 -11.13 -7.22
CA GLU A 291 15.28 -11.44 -6.69
C GLU A 291 16.36 -10.98 -7.67
N MET A 292 16.16 -11.23 -8.98
CA MET A 292 17.06 -10.77 -10.04
C MET A 292 17.12 -9.23 -10.13
N GLU A 293 15.98 -8.54 -10.03
CA GLU A 293 15.97 -7.08 -9.97
C GLU A 293 16.80 -6.55 -8.81
N GLY A 294 16.76 -7.22 -7.64
CA GLY A 294 17.60 -6.87 -6.49
C GLY A 294 19.10 -7.02 -6.75
N TYR A 295 19.53 -8.06 -7.48
CA TYR A 295 20.94 -8.23 -7.87
C TYR A 295 21.40 -7.12 -8.83
N ILE A 296 20.56 -6.74 -9.79
CA ILE A 296 20.91 -5.71 -10.78
C ILE A 296 20.88 -4.32 -10.15
N ASP A 297 19.91 -4.04 -9.26
CA ASP A 297 19.85 -2.79 -8.50
C ASP A 297 21.13 -2.61 -7.66
N LYS A 298 21.56 -3.67 -6.95
CA LYS A 298 22.83 -3.67 -6.21
C LYS A 298 24.06 -3.53 -7.11
N PHE A 299 24.08 -4.21 -8.25
CA PHE A 299 25.19 -4.08 -9.20
C PHE A 299 25.30 -2.65 -9.72
N LEU A 300 24.19 -2.03 -10.14
CA LEU A 300 24.22 -0.66 -10.66
C LEU A 300 24.51 0.37 -9.56
N SER A 301 24.13 0.14 -8.31
CA SER A 301 24.49 1.04 -7.20
C SER A 301 25.97 1.02 -6.89
N ASP A 302 26.61 -0.14 -7.01
CA ASP A 302 28.01 -0.36 -6.59
C ASP A 302 29.01 -0.25 -7.77
N CYS A 303 28.54 -0.16 -9.02
CA CYS A 303 29.39 -0.15 -10.22
C CYS A 303 29.73 1.27 -10.69
N ASP A 304 31.03 1.59 -10.67
CA ASP A 304 31.58 2.88 -11.13
C ASP A 304 31.83 2.95 -12.65
N ASP A 305 31.80 1.82 -13.37
CA ASP A 305 32.15 1.74 -14.79
C ASP A 305 30.90 1.87 -15.68
N PRO A 306 30.77 2.97 -16.47
CA PRO A 306 29.59 3.19 -17.29
C PRO A 306 29.42 2.17 -18.42
N GLU A 307 30.49 1.53 -18.91
CA GLU A 307 30.41 0.54 -19.99
C GLU A 307 29.86 -0.79 -19.48
N ARG A 308 30.24 -1.19 -18.26
CA ARG A 308 29.69 -2.36 -17.59
C ARG A 308 28.22 -2.16 -17.22
N GLN A 309 27.86 -0.97 -16.72
CA GLN A 309 26.46 -0.60 -16.49
C GLN A 309 25.65 -0.72 -17.79
N LEU A 310 26.15 -0.17 -18.90
CA LEU A 310 25.50 -0.24 -20.20
C LEU A 310 25.35 -1.67 -20.71
N ALA A 311 26.39 -2.51 -20.61
CA ALA A 311 26.36 -3.90 -21.05
C ALA A 311 25.28 -4.72 -20.33
N VAL A 312 25.16 -4.55 -19.01
CA VAL A 312 24.10 -5.22 -18.22
C VAL A 312 22.71 -4.73 -18.64
N MET A 313 22.53 -3.42 -18.78
CA MET A 313 21.24 -2.86 -19.22
C MET A 313 20.82 -3.34 -20.60
N MET A 314 21.77 -3.41 -21.54
CA MET A 314 21.52 -3.93 -22.89
C MET A 314 21.21 -5.43 -22.85
N GLY A 315 22.00 -6.24 -22.14
CA GLY A 315 21.81 -7.69 -22.07
C GLY A 315 20.44 -8.12 -21.52
N PHE A 316 19.95 -7.46 -20.47
CA PHE A 316 18.59 -7.72 -19.96
C PHE A 316 17.48 -7.19 -20.89
N SER A 317 17.76 -6.14 -21.67
CA SER A 317 16.81 -5.57 -22.63
C SER A 317 16.71 -6.39 -23.92
N THR A 318 17.77 -7.10 -24.30
CA THR A 318 17.81 -7.98 -25.47
C THR A 318 17.24 -9.38 -25.21
N LEU A 319 16.89 -9.73 -23.97
CA LEU A 319 16.20 -10.99 -23.66
C LEU A 319 14.70 -10.86 -23.97
N THR A 320 14.25 -11.44 -25.08
CA THR A 320 12.90 -11.23 -25.61
C THR A 320 12.06 -12.51 -25.69
N GLN A 321 10.75 -12.35 -25.53
CA GLN A 321 9.75 -13.37 -25.86
C GLN A 321 8.96 -12.94 -27.10
N GLN A 322 9.32 -13.48 -28.27
CA GLN A 322 8.81 -13.07 -29.58
C GLN A 322 8.82 -11.55 -29.76
N GLY A 323 9.99 -10.94 -29.53
CA GLY A 323 10.23 -9.50 -29.69
C GLY A 323 9.81 -8.61 -28.52
N LYS A 324 9.13 -9.12 -27.47
CA LYS A 324 8.89 -8.33 -26.25
C LYS A 324 9.93 -8.65 -25.19
N PRO A 325 10.75 -7.70 -24.72
CA PRO A 325 11.69 -7.96 -23.63
C PRO A 325 10.99 -8.49 -22.37
N VAL A 326 11.60 -9.51 -21.76
CA VAL A 326 11.14 -10.13 -20.50
C VAL A 326 11.27 -9.14 -19.34
N TRP A 327 12.27 -8.27 -19.42
CA TRP A 327 12.51 -7.20 -18.47
C TRP A 327 11.33 -6.23 -18.40
N LEU A 328 10.83 -5.94 -17.20
CA LEU A 328 9.70 -5.03 -17.01
C LEU A 328 10.09 -3.59 -17.37
N SER A 329 9.31 -2.95 -18.24
CA SER A 329 9.57 -1.57 -18.64
C SER A 329 9.55 -0.59 -17.47
N ALA A 330 8.71 -0.87 -16.44
CA ALA A 330 8.53 -0.06 -15.23
C ALA A 330 9.62 -0.31 -14.15
N SER A 331 10.60 -1.16 -14.43
CA SER A 331 11.69 -1.45 -13.49
C SER A 331 12.49 -0.19 -13.17
N ARG A 332 12.62 0.11 -11.87
CA ARG A 332 13.21 1.34 -11.33
C ARG A 332 14.74 1.32 -11.22
N VAL A 333 15.38 0.28 -11.72
CA VAL A 333 16.81 0.01 -11.60
C VAL A 333 17.67 1.06 -12.34
N VAL A 334 17.08 1.76 -13.32
CA VAL A 334 17.68 2.90 -14.06
C VAL A 334 18.11 4.06 -13.13
N ARG A 335 17.56 4.15 -11.92
CA ARG A 335 17.87 5.21 -10.94
C ARG A 335 19.35 5.26 -10.53
N HIS A 336 20.09 4.18 -10.71
CA HIS A 336 21.50 4.08 -10.34
C HIS A 336 22.46 4.29 -11.52
N LEU A 337 21.93 4.48 -12.74
CA LEU A 337 22.77 4.71 -13.91
C LEU A 337 23.45 6.08 -13.85
N GLN A 338 24.74 6.08 -14.18
CA GLN A 338 25.49 7.31 -14.42
C GLN A 338 24.95 8.04 -15.66
N ALA A 339 25.09 9.37 -15.70
CA ALA A 339 24.57 10.20 -16.79
C ALA A 339 25.07 9.76 -18.18
N VAL A 340 26.36 9.42 -18.29
CA VAL A 340 26.97 8.96 -19.55
C VAL A 340 26.40 7.61 -19.99
N ALA A 341 26.27 6.64 -19.07
CA ALA A 341 25.69 5.33 -19.37
C ALA A 341 24.21 5.46 -19.75
N LEU A 342 23.47 6.34 -19.06
CA LEU A 342 22.06 6.63 -19.35
C LEU A 342 21.88 7.23 -20.75
N GLN A 343 22.70 8.21 -21.14
CA GLN A 343 22.66 8.81 -22.48
C GLN A 343 22.96 7.77 -23.56
N LYS A 344 24.02 6.96 -23.40
CA LYS A 344 24.36 5.87 -24.34
C LYS A 344 23.22 4.84 -24.44
N TYR A 345 22.60 4.48 -23.33
CA TYR A 345 21.48 3.53 -23.30
C TYR A 345 20.22 4.09 -23.99
N VAL A 346 19.89 5.37 -23.79
CA VAL A 346 18.79 6.03 -24.51
C VAL A 346 19.07 6.12 -26.01
N SER A 347 20.30 6.44 -26.41
CA SER A 347 20.70 6.41 -27.83
C SER A 347 20.49 5.02 -28.42
N TRP A 348 20.97 3.97 -27.73
CA TRP A 348 20.80 2.59 -28.16
C TRP A 348 19.32 2.19 -28.30
N LEU A 349 18.46 2.58 -27.34
CA LEU A 349 17.01 2.34 -27.42
C LEU A 349 16.38 3.02 -28.64
N LYS A 350 16.76 4.26 -28.95
CA LYS A 350 16.29 4.99 -30.13
C LYS A 350 16.74 4.31 -31.42
N ASP A 351 18.00 3.88 -31.47
CA ASP A 351 18.53 3.13 -32.61
C ASP A 351 17.79 1.80 -32.82
N MET A 352 17.54 1.04 -31.75
CA MET A 352 16.75 -0.20 -31.79
C MET A 352 15.28 0.02 -32.19
N PHE A 353 14.71 1.18 -31.89
CA PHE A 353 13.36 1.53 -32.34
C PHE A 353 13.32 1.79 -33.85
N LEU A 354 14.30 2.56 -34.35
CA LEU A 354 14.40 2.95 -35.75
C LEU A 354 14.85 1.79 -36.65
N ARG A 355 15.88 1.06 -36.23
CA ARG A 355 16.47 -0.10 -36.92
C ARG A 355 16.58 -1.27 -35.93
N PRO A 356 15.49 -2.04 -35.75
CA PRO A 356 15.49 -3.19 -34.86
C PRO A 356 16.48 -4.26 -35.34
N ASP A 357 17.45 -4.58 -34.51
CA ASP A 357 18.35 -5.73 -34.72
C ASP A 357 17.78 -6.92 -33.94
N LEU A 358 17.09 -7.83 -34.63
CA LEU A 358 16.55 -9.04 -34.00
C LEU A 358 17.63 -10.10 -33.77
N ASP A 359 18.76 -10.05 -34.50
CA ASP A 359 19.84 -11.03 -34.38
C ASP A 359 20.64 -10.82 -33.08
N CYS A 360 20.68 -9.58 -32.58
CA CYS A 360 21.26 -9.30 -31.27
C CYS A 360 20.37 -9.73 -30.09
N CYS A 361 19.08 -10.06 -30.33
CA CYS A 361 18.13 -10.43 -29.29
C CYS A 361 18.17 -11.94 -28.98
N LEU A 362 18.19 -12.28 -27.69
CA LEU A 362 17.95 -13.65 -27.24
C LEU A 362 16.44 -13.92 -27.23
N ASP A 363 15.89 -14.28 -28.38
CA ASP A 363 14.45 -14.49 -28.55
C ASP A 363 14.02 -15.95 -28.31
N PHE A 364 13.01 -16.15 -27.46
CA PHE A 364 12.40 -17.46 -27.21
C PHE A 364 10.88 -17.44 -27.36
N SER A 365 10.29 -18.63 -27.51
CA SER A 365 8.83 -18.84 -27.57
C SER A 365 8.35 -19.67 -26.39
N SER A 366 7.21 -19.34 -25.80
CA SER A 366 6.64 -20.10 -24.68
C SER A 366 6.14 -21.47 -25.13
N ASN A 367 6.00 -22.43 -24.22
CA ASN A 367 5.52 -23.78 -24.55
C ASN A 367 4.12 -23.78 -25.20
N ARG A 368 3.23 -22.88 -24.76
CA ARG A 368 1.90 -22.67 -25.35
C ARG A 368 1.99 -22.15 -26.78
N GLN A 369 2.95 -21.28 -27.06
CA GLN A 369 3.19 -20.75 -28.41
C GLN A 369 3.88 -21.77 -29.33
N LYS A 370 4.76 -22.61 -28.79
CA LYS A 370 5.40 -23.72 -29.53
C LYS A 370 4.39 -24.79 -29.97
N GLN A 371 3.26 -24.94 -29.27
CA GLN A 371 2.16 -25.85 -29.65
C GLN A 371 1.27 -25.26 -30.75
N ASN A 372 1.03 -23.95 -30.76
CA ASN A 372 0.23 -23.25 -31.78
C ASN A 372 1.05 -22.87 -33.02
N ARG A 373 1.76 -23.84 -33.63
CA ARG A 373 2.72 -23.63 -34.73
C ARG A 373 2.15 -22.96 -35.98
N GLU A 374 0.84 -22.96 -36.18
CA GLU A 374 0.18 -22.31 -37.32
C GLU A 374 0.21 -20.77 -37.24
N ASN A 375 0.47 -20.18 -36.06
CA ASN A 375 0.55 -18.74 -35.84
C ASN A 375 1.96 -18.28 -35.43
N ALA A 376 3.00 -18.68 -36.18
CA ALA A 376 4.33 -18.12 -36.00
C ALA A 376 4.29 -16.62 -36.35
N ALA A 377 4.25 -15.76 -35.33
CA ALA A 377 4.20 -14.32 -35.51
C ALA A 377 5.37 -13.84 -36.39
N GLY A 378 5.05 -13.23 -37.54
CA GLY A 378 6.06 -12.74 -38.48
C GLY A 378 7.01 -11.73 -37.87
N ALA A 379 8.16 -11.50 -38.52
CA ALA A 379 9.19 -10.56 -38.06
C ALA A 379 8.61 -9.17 -37.71
N GLN A 380 7.66 -8.69 -38.52
CA GLN A 380 6.92 -7.44 -38.30
C GLN A 380 6.19 -7.39 -36.95
N HIS A 381 5.55 -8.50 -36.53
CA HIS A 381 4.88 -8.56 -35.23
C HIS A 381 5.86 -8.51 -34.06
N LYS A 382 7.04 -9.14 -34.20
CA LYS A 382 8.10 -9.07 -33.19
C LYS A 382 8.66 -7.65 -33.09
N ILE A 383 8.88 -6.99 -34.23
CA ILE A 383 9.33 -5.60 -34.32
C ILE A 383 8.33 -4.65 -33.66
N ALA A 384 7.05 -4.78 -33.96
CA ALA A 384 5.98 -3.99 -33.33
C ALA A 384 5.99 -4.15 -31.80
N ARG A 385 6.09 -5.38 -31.30
CA ARG A 385 6.17 -5.67 -29.86
C ARG A 385 7.42 -5.06 -29.20
N LEU A 386 8.56 -5.07 -29.89
CA LEU A 386 9.80 -4.47 -29.40
C LEU A 386 9.67 -2.95 -29.32
N ARG A 387 9.21 -2.30 -30.40
CA ARG A 387 9.02 -0.85 -30.48
C ARG A 387 8.09 -0.33 -29.39
N ARG A 388 6.99 -1.04 -29.13
CA ARG A 388 6.07 -0.73 -28.04
C ARG A 388 6.73 -0.79 -26.67
N TRP A 389 7.53 -1.82 -26.41
CA TRP A 389 8.28 -1.91 -25.16
C TRP A 389 9.31 -0.78 -25.04
N ILE A 390 10.01 -0.44 -26.12
CA ILE A 390 11.02 0.64 -26.13
C ILE A 390 10.35 1.97 -25.80
N MET A 391 9.22 2.29 -26.44
CA MET A 391 8.48 3.52 -26.14
C MET A 391 8.08 3.60 -24.67
N HIS A 392 7.49 2.53 -24.15
CA HIS A 392 7.14 2.48 -22.73
C HIS A 392 8.38 2.59 -21.82
N ARG A 393 9.52 2.01 -22.21
CA ARG A 393 10.78 2.09 -21.46
C ARG A 393 11.34 3.52 -21.46
N LEU A 394 11.34 4.21 -22.59
CA LEU A 394 11.76 5.62 -22.70
C LEU A 394 10.93 6.52 -21.78
N VAL A 395 9.60 6.33 -21.75
CA VAL A 395 8.71 7.06 -20.83
C VAL A 395 9.07 6.77 -19.37
N ASN A 396 9.23 5.49 -19.00
CA ASN A 396 9.59 5.13 -17.62
C ASN A 396 10.99 5.62 -17.19
N ILE A 397 11.93 5.79 -18.13
CA ILE A 397 13.23 6.40 -17.83
C ILE A 397 13.03 7.83 -17.33
N THR A 398 12.15 8.62 -17.98
CA THR A 398 11.84 10.01 -17.58
C THR A 398 11.14 10.11 -16.23
N GLU A 399 10.50 9.05 -15.74
CA GLU A 399 9.92 8.99 -14.40
C GLU A 399 10.94 8.52 -13.35
N SER A 400 11.72 7.47 -13.64
CA SER A 400 12.50 6.74 -12.63
C SER A 400 13.96 7.17 -12.45
N ALA A 401 14.64 7.71 -13.48
CA ALA A 401 16.05 8.07 -13.33
C ALA A 401 16.25 9.31 -12.43
N THR A 402 17.32 9.34 -11.64
CA THR A 402 17.64 10.42 -10.68
C THR A 402 18.57 11.47 -11.31
N ASN A 403 19.58 11.02 -12.07
CA ASN A 403 20.58 11.85 -12.73
C ASN A 403 20.12 12.28 -14.14
N LYS A 404 18.99 12.99 -14.22
CA LYS A 404 18.43 13.45 -15.50
C LYS A 404 18.84 14.87 -15.82
N GLU A 405 19.42 15.06 -16.99
CA GLU A 405 19.59 16.38 -17.59
C GLU A 405 18.32 16.81 -18.33
N GLU A 406 18.06 18.12 -18.37
CA GLU A 406 16.91 18.67 -19.10
C GLU A 406 16.98 18.39 -20.61
N SER A 407 18.20 18.36 -21.16
CA SER A 407 18.51 18.00 -22.55
C SER A 407 17.95 16.61 -22.89
N LEU A 408 18.25 15.62 -22.05
CA LEU A 408 17.83 14.23 -22.23
C LEU A 408 16.31 14.07 -22.11
N VAL A 409 15.68 14.75 -21.14
CA VAL A 409 14.22 14.70 -20.98
C VAL A 409 13.51 15.31 -22.19
N MET A 410 13.98 16.46 -22.69
CA MET A 410 13.46 17.04 -23.93
C MET A 410 13.68 16.12 -25.13
N ASP A 411 14.85 15.51 -25.24
CA ASP A 411 15.22 14.62 -26.34
C ASP A 411 14.37 13.34 -26.37
N ILE A 412 14.02 12.78 -25.21
CA ILE A 412 13.05 11.67 -25.12
C ILE A 412 11.65 12.18 -25.49
N ALA A 413 11.22 13.33 -24.96
CA ALA A 413 9.88 13.85 -25.20
C ALA A 413 9.62 14.21 -26.67
N ARG A 414 10.60 14.79 -27.36
CA ARG A 414 10.49 15.09 -28.80
C ARG A 414 10.46 13.81 -29.64
N PHE A 415 11.30 12.82 -29.31
CA PHE A 415 11.30 11.52 -29.98
C PHE A 415 9.95 10.81 -29.85
N CYS A 416 9.42 10.72 -28.62
CA CYS A 416 8.13 10.11 -28.35
C CYS A 416 6.98 10.87 -29.03
N PHE A 417 7.01 12.21 -29.02
CA PHE A 417 5.99 13.03 -29.69
C PHE A 417 6.02 12.85 -31.21
N PHE A 418 7.20 12.86 -31.82
CA PHE A 418 7.37 12.70 -33.26
C PHE A 418 6.83 11.35 -33.72
N HIS A 419 7.26 10.24 -33.10
CA HIS A 419 6.82 8.91 -33.51
C HIS A 419 5.38 8.56 -33.10
N ALA A 420 4.77 9.31 -32.17
CA ALA A 420 3.34 9.20 -31.88
C ALA A 420 2.48 9.83 -32.98
N PHE A 421 2.74 11.08 -33.36
CA PHE A 421 1.80 11.88 -34.16
C PHE A 421 2.28 12.25 -35.57
N PHE A 422 3.54 11.98 -35.91
CA PHE A 422 4.14 12.40 -37.17
C PHE A 422 4.93 11.28 -37.86
N VAL A 423 5.04 11.39 -39.18
CA VAL A 423 5.85 10.50 -40.03
C VAL A 423 6.66 11.36 -41.01
N ALA A 424 7.97 11.12 -41.11
CA ALA A 424 8.81 11.82 -42.08
C ALA A 424 8.50 11.36 -43.51
N LYS A 425 8.30 12.31 -44.44
CA LYS A 425 8.14 12.04 -45.87
C LYS A 425 9.49 11.87 -46.58
N LYS A 426 10.52 12.62 -46.13
CA LYS A 426 11.90 12.60 -46.65
C LYS A 426 12.90 12.79 -45.51
N LYS A 427 14.08 12.19 -45.63
CA LYS A 427 15.19 12.42 -44.67
C LYS A 427 15.57 13.90 -44.67
N THR A 428 15.63 14.51 -43.50
CA THR A 428 16.02 15.91 -43.35
C THR A 428 16.87 16.12 -42.10
N SER A 429 17.92 16.94 -42.19
CA SER A 429 18.79 17.31 -41.06
C SER A 429 18.22 18.44 -40.21
N GLN A 430 17.13 19.08 -40.66
CA GLN A 430 16.48 20.20 -39.95
C GLN A 430 15.68 19.74 -38.71
N ILE A 431 15.26 18.47 -38.69
CA ILE A 431 14.53 17.85 -37.57
C ILE A 431 15.33 16.62 -37.17
N GLY A 432 15.88 16.59 -35.96
CA GLY A 432 16.77 15.52 -35.50
C GLY A 432 16.12 14.13 -35.60
N GLU A 433 14.81 14.06 -35.33
CA GLU A 433 13.98 12.86 -35.35
C GLU A 433 13.59 12.40 -36.76
N ALA A 434 13.74 13.26 -37.79
CA ALA A 434 13.50 12.94 -39.21
C ALA A 434 14.81 12.65 -39.98
N SER A 435 15.95 12.63 -39.30
CA SER A 435 17.26 12.34 -39.90
C SER A 435 17.39 10.86 -40.30
N VAL A 436 16.77 9.97 -39.52
CA VAL A 436 16.77 8.52 -39.74
C VAL A 436 15.33 8.03 -39.84
N LEU A 437 14.99 7.41 -40.98
CA LEU A 437 13.68 6.79 -41.18
C LEU A 437 13.63 5.41 -40.51
N PRO A 438 12.51 5.03 -39.88
CA PRO A 438 12.31 3.66 -39.41
C PRO A 438 12.46 2.65 -40.57
N SER A 439 13.07 1.49 -40.30
CA SER A 439 13.26 0.42 -41.28
C SER A 439 11.93 -0.12 -41.83
N GLU A 440 10.95 -0.32 -40.94
CA GLU A 440 9.56 -0.61 -41.27
C GLU A 440 8.64 0.51 -40.76
N PRO A 441 7.59 0.92 -41.50
CA PRO A 441 6.62 1.90 -41.00
C PRO A 441 5.85 1.35 -39.79
N LEU A 442 5.32 2.26 -38.96
CA LEU A 442 4.47 1.91 -37.82
C LEU A 442 3.03 1.71 -38.31
N ASP A 443 2.37 0.66 -37.81
CA ASP A 443 0.96 0.41 -38.08
C ASP A 443 0.06 1.37 -37.26
N GLU A 444 -1.20 1.56 -37.66
CA GLU A 444 -2.16 2.43 -36.93
C GLU A 444 -2.34 2.02 -35.46
N ARG A 445 -2.30 0.72 -35.16
CA ARG A 445 -2.37 0.19 -33.78
C ARG A 445 -1.14 0.55 -32.94
N ASP A 446 0.04 0.55 -33.54
CA ASP A 446 1.26 0.94 -32.84
C ASP A 446 1.29 2.45 -32.59
N HIS A 447 0.73 3.24 -33.51
CA HIS A 447 0.53 4.68 -33.32
C HIS A 447 -0.38 4.96 -32.13
N THR A 448 -1.57 4.35 -32.02
CA THR A 448 -2.49 4.60 -30.89
C THR A 448 -1.92 4.19 -29.53
N GLU A 449 -1.15 3.11 -29.46
CA GLU A 449 -0.44 2.73 -28.22
C GLU A 449 0.69 3.72 -27.88
N THR A 450 1.46 4.17 -28.89
CA THR A 450 2.51 5.18 -28.75
C THR A 450 1.94 6.54 -28.31
N GLU A 451 0.77 6.92 -28.83
CA GLU A 451 0.00 8.09 -28.39
C GLU A 451 -0.30 7.98 -26.88
N ASN A 452 -0.83 6.85 -26.41
CA ASN A 452 -1.14 6.64 -24.99
C ASN A 452 0.11 6.73 -24.09
N TYR A 453 1.25 6.15 -24.53
CA TYR A 453 2.51 6.28 -23.81
C TYR A 453 2.99 7.74 -23.74
N PHE A 454 2.84 8.50 -24.84
CA PHE A 454 3.18 9.92 -24.83
C PHE A 454 2.31 10.73 -23.86
N PHE A 455 1.01 10.46 -23.75
CA PHE A 455 0.18 11.14 -22.74
C PHE A 455 0.57 10.76 -21.29
N GLY A 456 1.05 9.53 -21.08
CA GLY A 456 1.69 9.14 -19.81
C GLY A 456 2.99 9.92 -19.53
N LEU A 457 3.80 10.15 -20.57
CA LEU A 457 4.98 11.02 -20.49
C LEU A 457 4.60 12.46 -20.18
N LEU A 458 3.60 13.01 -20.85
CA LEU A 458 3.11 14.37 -20.61
C LEU A 458 2.63 14.57 -19.17
N GLN A 459 1.98 13.55 -18.60
CA GLN A 459 1.63 13.53 -17.18
C GLN A 459 2.88 13.60 -16.29
N THR A 460 3.92 12.83 -16.63
CA THR A 460 5.20 12.84 -15.90
C THR A 460 5.85 14.22 -15.98
N LEU A 461 5.93 14.82 -17.18
CA LEU A 461 6.49 16.15 -17.41
C LEU A 461 5.75 17.24 -16.61
N ASN A 462 4.42 17.20 -16.55
CA ASN A 462 3.63 18.17 -15.79
C ASN A 462 3.85 18.06 -14.27
N THR A 463 4.25 16.90 -13.77
CA THR A 463 4.54 16.68 -12.35
C THR A 463 6.03 16.65 -12.03
N LEU A 464 6.89 16.83 -13.04
CA LEU A 464 8.33 16.72 -12.87
C LEU A 464 8.82 17.89 -11.99
N PRO A 465 9.60 17.61 -10.92
CA PRO A 465 10.26 18.67 -10.17
C PRO A 465 11.32 19.34 -11.05
N VAL A 466 11.65 20.59 -10.74
CA VAL A 466 12.65 21.35 -11.50
C VAL A 466 14.01 20.64 -11.42
N LEU A 467 14.60 20.36 -12.58
CA LEU A 467 15.87 19.66 -12.73
C LEU A 467 17.06 20.64 -12.68
N GLY A 468 18.25 20.11 -12.36
CA GLY A 468 19.51 20.87 -12.34
C GLY A 468 19.81 21.63 -11.04
N ASP A 469 21.08 21.95 -10.82
CA ASP A 469 21.58 22.54 -9.56
C ASP A 469 21.76 24.07 -9.61
N THR A 470 21.12 24.74 -10.57
CA THR A 470 21.19 26.20 -10.66
C THR A 470 20.46 26.87 -9.49
N ALA A 471 20.93 28.06 -9.05
CA ALA A 471 20.28 28.81 -7.98
C ALA A 471 18.80 29.15 -8.28
N LYS A 472 18.46 29.34 -9.56
CA LYS A 472 17.07 29.54 -10.02
C LYS A 472 16.24 28.26 -9.89
N ALA A 473 16.79 27.10 -10.25
CA ALA A 473 16.13 25.82 -10.09
C ALA A 473 15.91 25.47 -8.60
N ALA A 474 16.90 25.76 -7.74
CA ALA A 474 16.79 25.56 -6.30
C ALA A 474 15.65 26.41 -5.69
N ALA A 475 15.57 27.69 -6.04
CA ALA A 475 14.50 28.58 -5.58
C ALA A 475 13.10 28.14 -6.06
N LEU A 476 12.99 27.55 -7.25
CA LEU A 476 11.72 26.99 -7.76
C LEU A 476 11.32 25.69 -7.05
N ARG A 477 12.31 24.86 -6.66
CA ARG A 477 12.07 23.65 -5.84
C ARG A 477 11.56 23.98 -4.45
N GLU A 478 12.13 24.99 -3.78
CA GLU A 478 11.64 25.48 -2.48
C GLU A 478 10.20 25.99 -2.55
N LYS A 479 9.82 26.58 -3.69
CA LYS A 479 8.44 27.02 -3.96
C LYS A 479 7.50 25.89 -4.39
N HIS A 480 7.98 24.64 -4.47
CA HIS A 480 7.24 23.47 -4.93
C HIS A 480 6.55 23.67 -6.30
N VAL A 481 7.22 24.36 -7.23
CA VAL A 481 6.74 24.53 -8.61
C VAL A 481 7.12 23.28 -9.41
N HIS A 482 6.14 22.70 -10.11
CA HIS A 482 6.31 21.50 -10.94
C HIS A 482 6.05 21.82 -12.41
N GLY A 483 6.58 21.01 -13.33
CA GLY A 483 6.30 21.16 -14.77
C GLY A 483 7.00 22.33 -15.46
N VAL A 484 8.07 22.85 -14.85
CA VAL A 484 8.92 23.90 -15.42
C VAL A 484 10.37 23.43 -15.58
N THR A 485 11.05 24.01 -16.57
CA THR A 485 12.51 23.92 -16.77
C THR A 485 13.25 24.84 -15.78
N ALA A 486 14.58 24.72 -15.69
CA ALA A 486 15.44 25.55 -14.85
C ALA A 486 15.33 27.05 -15.20
N ASP A 487 14.95 27.37 -16.44
CA ASP A 487 14.67 28.72 -16.93
C ASP A 487 13.27 29.25 -16.57
N GLY A 488 12.43 28.44 -15.93
CA GLY A 488 11.05 28.78 -15.57
C GLY A 488 10.03 28.63 -16.69
N LYS A 489 10.43 28.12 -17.87
CA LYS A 489 9.51 27.82 -18.97
C LYS A 489 8.80 26.49 -18.75
N LEU A 490 7.51 26.42 -19.07
CA LEU A 490 6.73 25.18 -18.98
C LEU A 490 7.22 24.14 -20.01
N TRP A 491 7.38 22.88 -19.59
CA TRP A 491 7.75 21.76 -20.50
C TRP A 491 6.75 21.62 -21.65
N ILE A 492 5.47 21.79 -21.35
CA ILE A 492 4.39 21.70 -22.36
C ILE A 492 4.49 22.80 -23.42
N PHE A 493 4.98 23.99 -23.04
CA PHE A 493 5.18 25.09 -23.99
C PHE A 493 6.27 24.74 -25.01
N LEU A 494 7.39 24.16 -24.56
CA LEU A 494 8.47 23.73 -25.45
C LEU A 494 8.02 22.63 -26.43
N LEU A 495 7.13 21.73 -25.98
CA LEU A 495 6.54 20.70 -26.84
C LEU A 495 5.57 21.30 -27.87
N VAL A 496 4.75 22.28 -27.48
CA VAL A 496 3.85 22.97 -28.40
C VAL A 496 4.62 23.80 -29.43
N GLU A 497 5.71 24.47 -29.05
CA GLU A 497 6.60 25.15 -30.00
C GLU A 497 7.22 24.16 -31.00
N TYR A 498 7.63 22.98 -30.52
CA TYR A 498 8.14 21.92 -31.38
C TYR A 498 7.06 21.38 -32.33
N ALA A 499 5.86 21.13 -31.83
CA ALA A 499 4.71 20.73 -32.64
C ALA A 499 4.38 21.76 -33.73
N ASN A 500 4.45 23.05 -33.40
CA ASN A 500 4.23 24.12 -34.38
C ASN A 500 5.29 24.13 -35.50
N LYS A 501 6.56 23.87 -35.16
CA LYS A 501 7.65 23.70 -36.15
C LYS A 501 7.40 22.50 -37.06
N LEU A 502 6.90 21.39 -36.52
CA LEU A 502 6.56 20.19 -37.29
C LEU A 502 5.37 20.41 -38.23
N LEU A 503 4.31 21.06 -37.77
CA LEU A 503 3.13 21.38 -38.58
C LEU A 503 3.43 22.37 -39.73
N SER A 504 4.44 23.23 -39.54
CA SER A 504 4.88 24.20 -40.56
C SER A 504 5.85 23.61 -41.58
N SER A 505 6.37 22.39 -41.36
CA SER A 505 7.38 21.76 -42.22
C SER A 505 6.73 20.94 -43.34
N GLU A 506 7.23 21.09 -44.57
CA GLU A 506 6.76 20.31 -45.73
C GLU A 506 7.27 18.86 -45.72
N HIS A 507 8.35 18.60 -44.98
CA HIS A 507 9.08 17.33 -44.96
C HIS A 507 8.45 16.26 -44.06
N VAL A 508 7.46 16.64 -43.24
CA VAL A 508 6.80 15.76 -42.26
C VAL A 508 5.30 15.73 -42.53
N LYS A 509 4.66 14.59 -42.30
CA LYS A 509 3.20 14.41 -42.37
C LYS A 509 2.70 14.09 -40.97
N ALA A 510 1.64 14.78 -40.52
CA ALA A 510 0.90 14.33 -39.34
C ALA A 510 0.16 13.02 -39.67
N VAL A 511 0.16 12.06 -38.75
CA VAL A 511 -0.54 10.77 -38.86
C VAL A 511 -2.03 11.04 -39.09
N LYS A 512 -2.62 11.92 -38.28
CA LYS A 512 -3.97 12.48 -38.45
C LYS A 512 -3.84 13.96 -38.87
N PRO A 513 -4.07 14.31 -40.14
CA PRO A 513 -3.89 15.69 -40.61
C PRO A 513 -4.96 16.62 -40.04
N PHE A 514 -4.57 17.86 -39.71
CA PHE A 514 -5.53 18.86 -39.21
C PHE A 514 -6.42 19.40 -40.32
N THR A 515 -7.72 19.54 -40.04
CA THR A 515 -8.66 20.30 -40.87
C THR A 515 -8.33 21.80 -40.83
N LYS A 516 -8.94 22.59 -41.73
CA LYS A 516 -8.73 24.05 -41.76
C LYS A 516 -9.14 24.70 -40.43
N GLU A 517 -10.31 24.34 -39.91
CA GLU A 517 -10.83 24.82 -38.62
C GLU A 517 -9.90 24.49 -37.45
N GLN A 518 -9.34 23.28 -37.42
CA GLN A 518 -8.39 22.86 -36.38
C GLN A 518 -7.07 23.65 -36.42
N ARG A 519 -6.59 23.99 -37.63
CA ARG A 519 -5.40 24.83 -37.80
C ARG A 519 -5.66 26.26 -37.34
N ASP A 520 -6.82 26.82 -37.67
CA ASP A 520 -7.18 28.18 -37.27
C ASP A 520 -7.28 28.29 -35.74
N ILE A 521 -7.90 27.30 -35.08
CA ILE A 521 -7.98 27.23 -33.61
C ILE A 521 -6.60 27.07 -32.99
N TRP A 522 -5.74 26.21 -33.56
CA TRP A 522 -4.36 26.04 -33.11
C TRP A 522 -3.59 27.37 -33.16
N GLU A 523 -3.68 28.10 -34.27
CA GLU A 523 -2.96 29.36 -34.46
C GLU A 523 -3.49 30.47 -33.54
N ARG A 524 -4.82 30.57 -33.37
CA ARG A 524 -5.46 31.45 -32.37
C ARG A 524 -5.03 31.11 -30.95
N THR A 525 -4.90 29.82 -30.61
CA THR A 525 -4.40 29.35 -29.30
C THR A 525 -2.97 29.80 -29.06
N LEU A 526 -2.08 29.64 -30.04
CA LEU A 526 -0.69 30.11 -29.92
C LEU A 526 -0.59 31.63 -29.78
N GLN A 527 -1.41 32.38 -30.51
CA GLN A 527 -1.44 33.83 -30.42
C GLN A 527 -1.93 34.30 -29.04
N SER A 528 -2.97 33.66 -28.50
CA SER A 528 -3.47 33.92 -27.15
C SER A 528 -2.41 33.63 -26.09
N VAL A 529 -1.72 32.48 -26.15
CA VAL A 529 -0.63 32.14 -25.23
C VAL A 529 0.52 33.16 -25.28
N LYS A 530 0.93 33.59 -26.48
CA LYS A 530 1.96 34.65 -26.63
C LYS A 530 1.49 35.99 -26.05
N ASN A 531 0.22 36.32 -26.19
CA ASN A 531 -0.36 37.53 -25.61
C ASN A 531 -0.43 37.47 -24.08
N LEU A 532 -0.70 36.29 -23.51
CA LEU A 532 -0.71 36.03 -22.07
C LEU A 532 0.69 36.15 -21.46
N GLN A 533 1.72 35.58 -22.10
CA GLN A 533 3.13 35.70 -21.66
C GLN A 533 3.61 37.16 -21.63
N LYS A 534 3.19 37.99 -22.59
CA LYS A 534 3.52 39.44 -22.59
C LYS A 534 2.88 40.23 -21.44
N LYS A 535 1.82 39.70 -20.82
CA LYS A 535 1.03 40.36 -19.76
C LYS A 535 1.44 39.94 -18.34
N GLU A 536 2.43 39.06 -18.18
CA GLU A 536 2.82 38.41 -16.92
C GLU A 536 3.29 39.38 -15.81
N ASN A 537 3.65 40.62 -16.14
CA ASN A 537 4.14 41.64 -15.20
C ASN A 537 3.06 42.36 -14.35
N LYS A 538 1.81 41.88 -14.31
CA LYS A 538 0.70 42.51 -13.56
C LYS A 538 0.06 41.54 -12.55
N SER A 539 -0.71 42.05 -11.59
CA SER A 539 -1.33 41.35 -10.44
C SER A 539 -2.22 40.13 -10.74
N ASP A 540 -2.29 39.68 -11.99
CA ASP A 540 -3.10 38.56 -12.49
C ASP A 540 -2.26 37.30 -12.83
N SER A 541 -1.04 37.17 -12.32
CA SER A 541 -0.12 36.05 -12.63
C SER A 541 -0.77 34.67 -12.43
N ALA A 542 -1.59 34.50 -11.39
CA ALA A 542 -2.35 33.29 -11.12
C ALA A 542 -3.38 32.96 -12.23
N LYS A 543 -4.10 33.98 -12.73
CA LYS A 543 -5.08 33.81 -13.81
C LYS A 543 -4.37 33.49 -15.13
N VAL A 544 -3.30 34.23 -15.43
CA VAL A 544 -2.47 34.02 -16.63
C VAL A 544 -1.91 32.60 -16.66
N GLY A 545 -1.37 32.10 -15.53
CA GLY A 545 -0.88 30.73 -15.42
C GLY A 545 -1.96 29.67 -15.61
N ALA A 546 -3.15 29.86 -15.03
CA ALA A 546 -4.28 28.94 -15.16
C ALA A 546 -4.73 28.77 -16.63
N PHE A 547 -4.96 29.89 -17.32
CA PHE A 547 -5.36 29.89 -18.72
C PHE A 547 -4.26 29.37 -19.63
N GLN A 548 -3.00 29.75 -19.39
CA GLN A 548 -1.86 29.26 -20.18
C GLN A 548 -1.70 27.74 -20.06
N GLN A 549 -1.80 27.18 -18.86
CA GLN A 549 -1.69 25.74 -18.65
C GLN A 549 -2.84 24.98 -19.32
N LEU A 550 -4.07 25.48 -19.23
CA LEU A 550 -5.24 24.82 -19.82
C LEU A 550 -5.20 24.92 -21.36
N LEU A 551 -4.91 26.09 -21.93
CA LEU A 551 -4.75 26.28 -23.39
C LEU A 551 -3.67 25.37 -23.97
N LEU A 552 -2.48 25.33 -23.37
CA LEU A 552 -1.38 24.48 -23.85
C LEU A 552 -1.69 23.00 -23.70
N SER A 553 -2.38 22.61 -22.64
CA SER A 553 -2.79 21.23 -22.43
C SER A 553 -3.82 20.79 -23.47
N MET A 554 -4.86 21.60 -23.70
CA MET A 554 -5.89 21.30 -24.69
C MET A 554 -5.34 21.33 -26.11
N ALA A 555 -4.39 22.22 -26.41
CA ALA A 555 -3.69 22.22 -27.69
C ALA A 555 -3.03 20.86 -27.99
N ILE A 556 -2.35 20.23 -27.02
CA ILE A 556 -1.78 18.89 -27.24
C ILE A 556 -2.87 17.80 -27.33
N HIS A 557 -3.97 17.93 -26.58
CA HIS A 557 -5.08 16.97 -26.66
C HIS A 557 -5.79 16.98 -28.03
N LEU A 558 -5.67 18.07 -28.80
CA LEU A 558 -6.14 18.14 -30.19
C LEU A 558 -5.54 17.03 -31.08
N PHE A 559 -4.34 16.55 -30.77
CA PHE A 559 -3.72 15.45 -31.50
C PHE A 559 -4.35 14.07 -31.19
N LYS A 560 -5.05 13.92 -30.05
CA LYS A 560 -5.71 12.68 -29.63
C LYS A 560 -7.17 12.63 -30.08
N ASN A 561 -7.96 13.59 -29.60
CA ASN A 561 -9.41 13.69 -29.84
C ASN A 561 -9.71 14.99 -30.57
N GLN A 562 -9.64 14.94 -31.90
CA GLN A 562 -9.73 16.12 -32.76
C GLN A 562 -11.07 16.91 -32.67
N PRO A 563 -12.27 16.30 -32.74
CA PRO A 563 -13.53 17.07 -32.79
C PRO A 563 -13.94 17.62 -31.42
N GLU A 564 -13.91 16.80 -30.36
CA GLU A 564 -14.34 17.22 -29.01
C GLU A 564 -13.45 18.33 -28.42
N THR A 565 -12.16 18.31 -28.73
CA THR A 565 -11.21 19.31 -28.20
C THR A 565 -11.35 20.66 -28.89
N VAL A 566 -11.88 20.71 -30.12
CA VAL A 566 -12.13 21.96 -30.86
C VAL A 566 -13.17 22.83 -30.16
N ASP A 567 -14.27 22.22 -29.73
CA ASP A 567 -15.35 22.93 -29.03
C ASP A 567 -14.85 23.48 -27.69
N VAL A 568 -14.18 22.64 -26.90
CA VAL A 568 -13.58 23.03 -25.61
C VAL A 568 -12.53 24.14 -25.77
N LEU A 569 -11.69 24.08 -26.81
CA LEU A 569 -10.71 25.13 -27.10
C LEU A 569 -11.37 26.44 -27.52
N SER A 570 -12.43 26.38 -28.33
CA SER A 570 -13.20 27.57 -28.74
C SER A 570 -13.81 28.27 -27.52
N ASP A 571 -14.46 27.52 -26.64
CA ASP A 571 -15.06 28.03 -25.41
C ASP A 571 -14.00 28.63 -24.47
N LEU A 572 -12.85 27.96 -24.35
CA LEU A 572 -11.73 28.46 -23.57
C LEU A 572 -11.14 29.74 -24.15
N LEU A 573 -10.96 29.84 -25.47
CA LEU A 573 -10.45 31.04 -26.14
C LEU A 573 -11.40 32.22 -25.93
N ASN A 574 -12.70 32.00 -26.13
CA ASN A 574 -13.71 33.02 -25.86
C ASN A 574 -13.72 33.44 -24.38
N CYS A 575 -13.55 32.48 -23.45
CA CYS A 575 -13.43 32.75 -22.03
C CYS A 575 -12.16 33.56 -21.71
N THR A 576 -11.01 33.26 -22.34
CA THR A 576 -9.77 34.04 -22.17
C THR A 576 -9.94 35.46 -22.66
N GLU A 577 -10.58 35.66 -23.80
CA GLU A 577 -10.84 36.98 -24.36
C GLU A 577 -11.77 37.77 -23.43
N ARG A 578 -12.84 37.17 -22.90
CA ARG A 578 -13.74 37.80 -21.92
C ARG A 578 -13.05 38.11 -20.59
N ALA A 579 -12.24 37.21 -20.05
CA ALA A 579 -11.55 37.39 -18.78
C ALA A 579 -10.51 38.52 -18.80
N PHE A 580 -9.92 38.78 -19.97
CA PHE A 580 -8.88 39.81 -20.16
C PHE A 580 -9.35 41.03 -20.97
N SER A 581 -10.60 41.05 -21.45
CA SER A 581 -11.22 42.22 -22.07
C SER A 581 -11.73 43.18 -21.00
N LYS A 582 -11.39 44.45 -21.14
CA LYS A 582 -11.92 45.52 -20.29
C LYS A 582 -13.31 45.90 -20.77
N GLU A 583 -14.36 45.17 -20.41
CA GLU A 583 -15.71 45.65 -20.68
C GLU A 583 -16.38 46.32 -19.47
N THR A 584 -16.92 47.48 -19.82
CA THR A 584 -17.51 48.54 -19.02
C THR A 584 -18.72 48.09 -18.21
N LYS A 585 -18.77 48.56 -16.96
CA LYS A 585 -20.00 48.67 -16.15
C LYS A 585 -21.17 49.14 -17.02
N LYS A 586 -22.16 48.28 -17.33
CA LYS A 586 -23.51 48.75 -17.67
C LYS A 586 -24.59 47.70 -17.38
N LYS A 587 -25.48 48.13 -16.46
CA LYS A 587 -26.88 47.77 -16.16
C LYS A 587 -27.23 46.35 -15.67
N LYS A 588 -27.73 46.35 -14.42
CA LYS A 588 -28.58 45.33 -13.80
C LYS A 588 -29.82 45.06 -14.65
N THR A 589 -29.97 43.83 -15.09
CA THR A 589 -31.24 43.14 -15.39
C THR A 589 -31.02 41.66 -15.05
N ASP A 590 -32.01 41.04 -14.41
CA ASP A 590 -31.99 39.76 -13.67
C ASP A 590 -31.69 38.46 -14.46
N ASN A 591 -30.99 38.54 -15.59
CA ASN A 591 -30.40 37.38 -16.27
C ASN A 591 -28.92 37.69 -16.54
N SER A 592 -28.09 37.58 -15.51
CA SER A 592 -26.65 37.79 -15.66
C SER A 592 -26.01 36.59 -16.37
N GLU A 593 -25.46 36.82 -17.56
CA GLU A 593 -24.58 35.87 -18.27
C GLU A 593 -23.51 35.30 -17.33
N PRO A 594 -23.11 34.02 -17.49
CA PRO A 594 -22.19 33.37 -16.59
C PRO A 594 -20.83 34.08 -16.57
N GLY A 595 -20.33 34.36 -15.38
CA GLY A 595 -19.00 34.96 -15.21
C GLY A 595 -17.91 34.01 -15.71
N TRP A 596 -16.73 34.53 -16.07
CA TRP A 596 -15.60 33.71 -16.58
C TRP A 596 -15.24 32.54 -15.64
N VAL A 597 -15.44 32.70 -14.32
CA VAL A 597 -15.22 31.64 -13.32
C VAL A 597 -16.19 30.47 -13.48
N GLU A 598 -17.45 30.75 -13.81
CA GLU A 598 -18.50 29.74 -13.98
C GLU A 598 -18.23 28.92 -15.23
N VAL A 599 -17.93 29.57 -16.35
CA VAL A 599 -17.53 28.91 -17.60
C VAL A 599 -16.28 28.04 -17.39
N MET A 600 -15.29 28.52 -16.62
CA MET A 600 -14.12 27.71 -16.31
C MET A 600 -14.44 26.50 -15.43
N VAL A 601 -15.35 26.63 -14.46
CA VAL A 601 -15.80 25.50 -13.64
C VAL A 601 -16.53 24.47 -14.49
N GLU A 602 -17.40 24.88 -15.42
CA GLU A 602 -18.09 23.98 -16.35
C GLU A 602 -17.11 23.25 -17.28
N ILE A 603 -16.12 23.96 -17.84
CA ILE A 603 -15.03 23.34 -18.62
C ILE A 603 -14.30 22.32 -17.74
N LEU A 604 -13.93 22.67 -16.50
CA LEU A 604 -13.25 21.73 -15.60
C LEU A 604 -14.09 20.50 -15.27
N LEU A 605 -15.41 20.65 -15.08
CA LEU A 605 -16.34 19.54 -14.87
C LEU A 605 -16.43 18.65 -16.11
N SER A 606 -16.53 19.22 -17.31
CA SER A 606 -16.53 18.45 -18.57
C SER A 606 -15.23 17.64 -18.74
N LEU A 607 -14.07 18.22 -18.41
CA LEU A 607 -12.78 17.54 -18.46
C LEU A 607 -12.66 16.44 -17.40
N LEU A 608 -13.30 16.60 -16.23
CA LEU A 608 -13.32 15.58 -15.17
C LEU A 608 -14.25 14.41 -15.50
N ALA A 609 -15.31 14.65 -16.28
CA ALA A 609 -16.23 13.62 -16.74
C ALA A 609 -15.51 12.60 -17.65
N GLN A 610 -14.52 13.05 -18.42
CA GLN A 610 -13.70 12.16 -19.25
C GLN A 610 -12.82 11.20 -18.42
N PRO A 611 -12.62 9.94 -18.85
CA PRO A 611 -11.82 8.94 -18.16
C PRO A 611 -10.29 9.14 -18.33
N SER A 612 -9.79 10.34 -18.02
CA SER A 612 -8.37 10.69 -18.15
C SER A 612 -7.74 11.13 -16.83
N LEU A 613 -6.68 10.45 -16.41
CA LEU A 613 -5.88 10.82 -15.23
C LEU A 613 -5.14 12.15 -15.42
N LEU A 614 -4.69 12.42 -16.65
CA LEU A 614 -4.03 13.66 -17.01
C LEU A 614 -4.99 14.85 -16.86
N LEU A 615 -6.21 14.73 -17.42
CA LEU A 615 -7.23 15.77 -17.31
C LEU A 615 -7.63 16.01 -15.85
N ARG A 616 -7.82 14.94 -15.06
CA ARG A 616 -8.06 15.07 -13.61
C ARG A 616 -6.99 15.90 -12.90
N ARG A 617 -5.70 15.66 -13.20
CA ARG A 617 -4.57 16.39 -12.60
C ARG A 617 -4.47 17.83 -13.08
N ILE A 618 -4.67 18.07 -14.38
CA ILE A 618 -4.71 19.42 -14.95
C ILE A 618 -5.86 20.20 -14.31
N SER A 619 -7.06 19.62 -14.25
CA SER A 619 -8.22 20.27 -13.65
C SER A 619 -7.99 20.62 -12.18
N ARG A 620 -7.38 19.71 -11.40
CA ARG A 620 -6.99 19.99 -10.01
C ARG A 620 -5.97 21.14 -9.92
N SER A 621 -4.97 21.15 -10.78
CA SER A 621 -3.90 22.18 -10.78
C SER A 621 -4.44 23.55 -11.17
N VAL A 622 -5.26 23.61 -12.23
CA VAL A 622 -5.93 24.83 -12.69
C VAL A 622 -6.90 25.34 -11.62
N PHE A 623 -7.63 24.46 -10.96
CA PHE A 623 -8.56 24.84 -9.90
C PHE A 623 -7.87 25.49 -8.70
N VAL A 624 -6.65 25.09 -8.34
CA VAL A 624 -5.85 25.78 -7.28
C VAL A 624 -5.70 27.28 -7.58
N TRP A 625 -5.53 27.64 -8.86
CA TRP A 625 -5.38 29.03 -9.29
C TRP A 625 -6.71 29.78 -9.37
N ILE A 626 -7.81 29.08 -9.66
CA ILE A 626 -9.16 29.67 -9.75
C ILE A 626 -9.79 29.84 -8.35
N CYS A 627 -9.43 29.00 -7.39
CA CYS A 627 -9.97 28.97 -6.02
C CYS A 627 -10.19 30.36 -5.36
N PRO A 628 -9.24 31.32 -5.43
CA PRO A 628 -9.42 32.63 -4.79
C PRO A 628 -10.55 33.48 -5.39
N ASN A 629 -10.93 33.24 -6.65
CA ASN A 629 -11.97 33.99 -7.36
C ASN A 629 -13.30 33.24 -7.44
N LEU A 630 -13.46 32.12 -6.72
CA LEU A 630 -14.65 31.27 -6.81
C LEU A 630 -15.92 32.00 -6.34
N THR A 631 -16.95 32.02 -7.20
CA THR A 631 -18.26 32.61 -6.89
C THR A 631 -19.19 31.58 -6.24
N LYS A 632 -20.25 32.04 -5.56
CA LYS A 632 -21.28 31.15 -4.98
C LYS A 632 -21.92 30.26 -6.04
N ARG A 633 -22.19 30.82 -7.23
CA ARG A 633 -22.75 30.08 -8.37
C ARG A 633 -21.78 29.02 -8.90
N GLY A 634 -20.49 29.33 -9.02
CA GLY A 634 -19.47 28.36 -9.41
C GLY A 634 -19.31 27.21 -8.40
N LEU A 635 -19.43 27.49 -7.10
CA LEU A 635 -19.46 26.44 -6.08
C LEU A 635 -20.74 25.58 -6.19
N GLN A 636 -21.89 26.20 -6.45
CA GLN A 636 -23.14 25.46 -6.64
C GLN A 636 -23.05 24.48 -7.80
N LEU A 637 -22.44 24.87 -8.94
CA LEU A 637 -22.21 23.96 -10.08
C LEU A 637 -21.40 22.71 -9.69
N ILE A 638 -20.42 22.86 -8.79
CA ILE A 638 -19.63 21.72 -8.26
C ILE A 638 -20.47 20.86 -7.32
N LEU A 639 -21.34 21.47 -6.51
CA LEU A 639 -22.20 20.79 -5.56
C LEU A 639 -23.37 20.06 -6.25
N ASP A 640 -23.90 20.60 -7.35
CA ASP A 640 -25.03 20.03 -8.11
C ASP A 640 -24.69 18.63 -8.67
N VAL A 641 -23.42 18.35 -8.96
CA VAL A 641 -22.93 17.01 -9.37
C VAL A 641 -23.22 15.92 -8.32
N PHE A 642 -23.44 16.32 -7.08
CA PHE A 642 -23.69 15.42 -5.95
C PHE A 642 -25.17 15.31 -5.57
N ASP A 643 -26.08 16.04 -6.24
CA ASP A 643 -27.51 16.00 -5.94
C ASP A 643 -28.15 14.70 -6.50
N PRO A 644 -28.75 13.85 -5.65
CA PRO A 644 -29.42 12.62 -6.09
C PRO A 644 -30.61 12.88 -7.02
N ASN A 645 -31.27 14.03 -6.92
CA ASN A 645 -32.48 14.31 -7.72
C ASN A 645 -32.15 14.58 -9.19
N GLN A 646 -30.88 14.77 -9.54
CA GLN A 646 -30.42 14.86 -10.93
C GLN A 646 -30.09 13.48 -11.53
N GLU A 647 -30.04 12.41 -10.73
CA GLU A 647 -29.70 11.05 -11.20
C GLU A 647 -30.82 10.39 -12.03
N GLU A 648 -32.08 10.81 -11.83
CA GLU A 648 -33.25 10.28 -12.53
C GLU A 648 -33.49 10.94 -13.91
N ASN A 649 -32.87 12.08 -14.18
CA ASN A 649 -32.94 12.71 -15.51
C ASN A 649 -31.86 12.12 -16.41
N GLU A 650 -32.24 11.10 -17.19
CA GLU A 650 -31.41 10.37 -18.16
C GLU A 650 -30.63 11.25 -19.16
N GLU A 651 -30.95 12.55 -19.26
CA GLU A 651 -30.32 13.49 -20.19
C GLU A 651 -29.24 14.40 -19.57
N SER A 652 -29.06 14.41 -18.24
CA SER A 652 -28.19 15.41 -17.58
C SER A 652 -26.78 14.92 -17.18
N ALA A 653 -26.53 13.62 -17.17
CA ALA A 653 -25.22 13.07 -16.80
C ALA A 653 -24.35 12.83 -18.04
N VAL A 654 -23.60 13.86 -18.45
CA VAL A 654 -22.61 13.82 -19.54
C VAL A 654 -21.47 12.84 -19.21
N VAL A 655 -21.68 11.54 -19.42
CA VAL A 655 -20.61 10.53 -19.45
C VAL A 655 -20.53 10.04 -20.88
N VAL A 656 -19.63 10.64 -21.66
CA VAL A 656 -19.39 10.27 -23.06
C VAL A 656 -18.72 8.89 -23.07
N MET A 657 -19.46 7.86 -23.48
CA MET A 657 -18.87 6.61 -23.97
C MET A 657 -18.70 6.73 -25.48
N GLU A 658 -17.47 6.61 -25.98
CA GLU A 658 -17.22 6.39 -27.40
C GLU A 658 -17.59 4.94 -27.76
N GLU A 659 -18.78 4.72 -28.30
CA GLU A 659 -19.04 3.61 -29.25
C GLU A 659 -20.04 4.05 -30.32
N SER A 660 -19.53 4.28 -31.53
CA SER A 660 -20.32 4.52 -32.73
C SER A 660 -20.83 3.20 -33.32
N ASN A 661 -22.10 2.83 -33.09
CA ASN A 661 -22.88 2.08 -34.07
C ASN A 661 -24.40 2.19 -33.87
N LYS A 662 -25.12 2.17 -35.01
CA LYS A 662 -26.52 2.56 -35.25
C LYS A 662 -27.56 2.03 -34.24
N LYS A 663 -28.37 2.96 -33.71
CA LYS A 663 -29.67 2.70 -33.04
C LYS A 663 -30.70 2.18 -34.04
N THR A 664 -31.34 1.04 -33.73
CA THR A 664 -32.67 0.70 -34.26
C THR A 664 -33.63 0.66 -33.07
N LYS A 665 -34.60 1.57 -33.06
CA LYS A 665 -35.68 1.66 -32.06
C LYS A 665 -36.68 0.52 -32.29
N LEU A 666 -37.12 -0.16 -31.23
CA LEU A 666 -38.41 -0.86 -31.16
C LEU A 666 -39.00 -0.70 -29.75
N ALA A 667 -40.32 -0.78 -29.70
CA ALA A 667 -41.21 -0.02 -28.84
C ALA A 667 -41.43 -0.60 -27.43
N LYS A 668 -41.95 0.30 -26.59
CA LYS A 668 -42.46 0.17 -25.22
C LYS A 668 -43.60 -0.85 -25.12
N ASP A 669 -43.62 -1.63 -24.04
CA ASP A 669 -44.87 -1.96 -23.31
C ASP A 669 -44.59 -2.20 -21.81
N THR A 670 -45.42 -1.52 -21.01
CA THR A 670 -45.78 -1.60 -19.57
C THR A 670 -46.32 -2.99 -19.17
N ASP A 671 -46.38 -3.51 -17.93
CA ASP A 671 -46.11 -3.16 -16.52
C ASP A 671 -46.09 -4.50 -15.74
N GLU A 672 -45.41 -4.60 -14.60
CA GLU A 672 -45.94 -5.08 -13.28
C GLU A 672 -44.84 -5.46 -12.26
N GLU A 673 -45.14 -5.16 -11.00
CA GLU A 673 -44.26 -5.15 -9.82
C GLU A 673 -44.13 -6.50 -9.08
N GLY A 674 -43.09 -6.63 -8.23
CA GLY A 674 -43.17 -7.40 -6.97
C GLY A 674 -41.99 -8.32 -6.64
N SER A 675 -41.20 -7.93 -5.63
CA SER A 675 -40.41 -8.68 -4.63
C SER A 675 -40.07 -10.18 -4.87
N GLU A 676 -38.86 -10.70 -4.61
CA GLU A 676 -38.17 -10.73 -3.31
C GLU A 676 -36.66 -11.00 -3.45
N ASP A 677 -35.97 -10.64 -2.38
CA ASP A 677 -34.56 -10.73 -2.04
C ASP A 677 -34.10 -12.20 -1.88
N SER A 678 -33.03 -12.59 -2.58
CA SER A 678 -32.21 -13.76 -2.22
C SER A 678 -30.76 -13.49 -2.55
N SER A 679 -30.03 -13.02 -1.54
CA SER A 679 -28.59 -12.86 -1.55
C SER A 679 -27.89 -14.20 -1.25
N ASP A 680 -27.21 -14.77 -2.24
CA ASP A 680 -25.93 -15.44 -2.04
C ASP A 680 -25.00 -14.97 -3.16
N GLU A 681 -23.78 -14.55 -2.81
CA GLU A 681 -22.58 -15.04 -3.49
C GLU A 681 -21.30 -14.35 -3.01
N GLY A 682 -20.31 -15.22 -2.79
CA GLY A 682 -18.95 -14.90 -2.43
C GLY A 682 -18.07 -14.69 -3.67
N ASP A 683 -17.17 -13.72 -3.56
CA ASP A 683 -16.13 -13.39 -4.54
C ASP A 683 -15.14 -14.57 -4.70
N THR A 684 -15.23 -15.37 -5.79
CA THR A 684 -14.11 -15.69 -6.72
C THR A 684 -14.43 -16.71 -7.83
N ASP A 685 -13.82 -16.43 -8.99
CA ASP A 685 -13.38 -17.35 -10.04
C ASP A 685 -14.26 -17.52 -11.28
N SER A 686 -13.62 -17.34 -12.44
CA SER A 686 -14.14 -17.77 -13.73
C SER A 686 -13.88 -19.28 -13.85
N GLY A 687 -14.69 -20.05 -13.14
CA GLY A 687 -14.99 -21.44 -13.47
C GLY A 687 -16.44 -21.48 -13.94
N ASP A 688 -16.70 -22.16 -15.05
CA ASP A 688 -18.06 -22.43 -15.52
C ASP A 688 -18.81 -23.26 -14.45
N GLU A 689 -19.46 -22.58 -13.52
CA GLU A 689 -20.62 -23.13 -12.83
C GLU A 689 -21.84 -22.57 -13.55
N GLU A 690 -22.48 -23.43 -14.36
CA GLU A 690 -23.84 -23.19 -14.83
C GLU A 690 -24.74 -23.14 -13.58
N GLU A 691 -24.85 -21.95 -12.98
CA GLU A 691 -25.98 -21.63 -12.12
C GLU A 691 -27.23 -21.93 -12.95
N ASN A 692 -28.03 -22.90 -12.48
CA ASN A 692 -29.36 -23.15 -13.00
C ASN A 692 -30.23 -21.93 -12.68
N GLU A 693 -30.09 -20.85 -13.49
CA GLU A 693 -31.12 -19.83 -13.59
C GLU A 693 -32.43 -20.57 -13.86
N GLU A 694 -33.47 -20.32 -13.05
CA GLU A 694 -34.79 -20.88 -13.29
C GLU A 694 -35.18 -20.57 -14.74
N VAL A 695 -35.27 -21.62 -15.57
CA VAL A 695 -35.54 -21.48 -17.00
C VAL A 695 -36.80 -20.64 -17.15
N ASP A 696 -36.70 -19.55 -17.91
CA ASP A 696 -37.80 -18.62 -18.20
C ASP A 696 -39.08 -19.40 -18.59
N ASP A 697 -40.20 -19.14 -17.92
CA ASP A 697 -41.46 -19.86 -18.18
C ASP A 697 -41.99 -19.60 -19.60
N ASP A 698 -41.61 -18.47 -20.20
CA ASP A 698 -41.87 -18.17 -21.61
C ASP A 698 -41.04 -19.09 -22.54
N PHE A 699 -39.78 -19.38 -22.19
CA PHE A 699 -38.96 -20.36 -22.91
C PHE A 699 -39.51 -21.77 -22.78
N ARG A 700 -39.98 -22.17 -21.58
CA ARG A 700 -40.65 -23.47 -21.38
C ARG A 700 -41.90 -23.61 -22.24
N SER A 701 -42.68 -22.54 -22.34
CA SER A 701 -43.89 -22.50 -23.17
C SER A 701 -43.56 -22.58 -24.66
N GLN A 702 -42.54 -21.86 -25.13
CA GLN A 702 -42.07 -21.91 -26.53
C GLN A 702 -41.47 -23.27 -26.89
N LEU A 703 -40.67 -23.87 -26.00
CA LEU A 703 -40.14 -25.22 -26.18
C LEU A 703 -41.26 -26.27 -26.20
N MET A 704 -42.28 -26.14 -25.33
CA MET A 704 -43.45 -27.02 -25.33
C MET A 704 -44.25 -26.91 -26.64
N ASN A 705 -44.42 -25.70 -27.18
CA ASN A 705 -45.08 -25.49 -28.47
C ASN A 705 -44.30 -26.10 -29.64
N VAL A 706 -42.96 -26.00 -29.65
CA VAL A 706 -42.12 -26.65 -30.68
C VAL A 706 -42.20 -28.17 -30.59
N LEU A 707 -42.22 -28.73 -29.38
CA LEU A 707 -42.37 -30.18 -29.16
C LEU A 707 -43.78 -30.69 -29.47
N GLN A 708 -44.82 -29.90 -29.23
CA GLN A 708 -46.20 -30.22 -29.64
C GLN A 708 -46.38 -30.16 -31.16
N ALA A 709 -45.82 -29.14 -31.82
CA ALA A 709 -45.88 -28.99 -33.28
C ALA A 709 -45.13 -30.12 -34.02
N GLY A 710 -44.10 -30.71 -33.38
CA GLY A 710 -43.38 -31.88 -33.88
C GLY A 710 -43.97 -33.24 -33.50
N ASN A 711 -45.21 -33.31 -32.99
CA ASN A 711 -45.89 -34.53 -32.52
C ASN A 711 -45.15 -35.34 -31.41
N ALA A 712 -44.12 -34.79 -30.77
CA ALA A 712 -43.30 -35.52 -29.80
C ALA A 712 -44.00 -35.79 -28.44
N LEU A 713 -45.08 -35.07 -28.12
CA LEU A 713 -45.83 -35.23 -26.86
C LEU A 713 -46.92 -36.33 -26.89
N VAL A 714 -47.32 -36.81 -28.07
CA VAL A 714 -48.46 -37.75 -28.21
C VAL A 714 -48.13 -39.16 -27.70
N CYS A 715 -46.86 -39.50 -27.49
CA CYS A 715 -46.43 -40.83 -27.06
C CYS A 715 -46.65 -41.18 -25.57
N PHE A 716 -47.07 -40.25 -24.70
CA PHE A 716 -47.09 -40.52 -23.24
C PHE A 716 -48.41 -41.05 -22.65
N HIS A 717 -49.52 -41.11 -23.40
CA HIS A 717 -50.76 -41.73 -22.92
C HIS A 717 -51.49 -42.53 -24.02
N CYS A 718 -51.37 -43.87 -23.91
CA CYS A 718 -52.22 -44.94 -24.46
C CYS A 718 -52.04 -45.40 -25.93
N LEU A 719 -51.60 -46.68 -26.07
CA LEU A 719 -51.56 -47.61 -27.23
C LEU A 719 -50.33 -47.57 -28.16
N PRO A 720 -49.85 -48.74 -28.68
CA PRO A 720 -48.65 -48.83 -29.50
C PRO A 720 -49.01 -48.41 -30.94
N CYS A 721 -48.60 -47.20 -31.33
CA CYS A 721 -48.58 -46.78 -32.73
C CYS A 721 -47.13 -46.80 -33.23
N ASP A 722 -46.82 -47.76 -34.09
CA ASP A 722 -45.65 -47.79 -34.98
C ASP A 722 -45.82 -46.71 -36.07
N GLU A 723 -45.88 -45.44 -35.68
CA GLU A 723 -45.53 -44.34 -36.58
C GLU A 723 -44.14 -43.85 -36.17
N GLU A 724 -43.12 -44.53 -36.71
CA GLU A 724 -41.74 -44.05 -36.67
C GLU A 724 -41.73 -42.63 -37.24
N LEU A 725 -41.38 -41.65 -36.39
CA LEU A 725 -41.15 -40.27 -36.83
C LEU A 725 -40.12 -40.31 -37.96
N ASP A 726 -40.55 -39.89 -39.16
CA ASP A 726 -39.70 -39.80 -40.35
C ASP A 726 -38.39 -39.05 -40.00
N ASP A 727 -37.24 -39.57 -40.43
CA ASP A 727 -35.90 -39.03 -40.09
C ASP A 727 -35.80 -37.53 -40.46
N GLU A 728 -36.50 -37.12 -41.51
CA GLU A 728 -36.56 -35.72 -41.95
C GLU A 728 -37.37 -34.83 -40.99
N ALA A 729 -38.41 -35.36 -40.35
CA ALA A 729 -39.17 -34.67 -39.31
C ALA A 729 -38.37 -34.54 -38.01
N MET A 730 -37.57 -35.55 -37.65
CA MET A 730 -36.67 -35.51 -36.49
C MET A 730 -35.58 -34.44 -36.67
N MET A 731 -34.96 -34.37 -37.86
CA MET A 731 -33.97 -33.33 -38.18
C MET A 731 -34.56 -31.92 -38.21
N ALA A 732 -35.80 -31.76 -38.69
CA ALA A 732 -36.49 -30.47 -38.68
C ALA A 732 -36.79 -29.99 -37.25
N LEU A 733 -37.19 -30.91 -36.36
CA LEU A 733 -37.41 -30.62 -34.95
C LEU A 733 -36.12 -30.22 -34.23
N ASP A 734 -35.02 -30.95 -34.43
CA ASP A 734 -33.71 -30.66 -33.84
C ASP A 734 -33.14 -29.31 -34.30
N LYS A 735 -33.35 -28.97 -35.59
CA LYS A 735 -32.97 -27.66 -36.15
C LYS A 735 -33.76 -26.51 -35.52
N ASN A 736 -35.06 -26.71 -35.26
CA ASN A 736 -35.92 -25.72 -34.61
C ASN A 736 -35.55 -25.54 -33.13
N ILE A 737 -35.27 -26.63 -32.41
CA ILE A 737 -34.79 -26.61 -31.03
C ILE A 737 -33.44 -25.89 -30.94
N SER A 738 -32.49 -26.24 -31.82
CA SER A 738 -31.17 -25.60 -31.89
C SER A 738 -31.25 -24.10 -32.19
N ALA A 739 -32.18 -23.67 -33.06
CA ALA A 739 -32.42 -22.24 -33.32
C ALA A 739 -32.96 -21.50 -32.09
N LEU A 740 -33.85 -22.15 -31.32
CA LEU A 740 -34.47 -21.59 -30.12
C LEU A 740 -33.44 -21.45 -28.97
N PHE A 741 -32.56 -22.43 -28.78
CA PHE A 741 -31.42 -22.33 -27.85
C PHE A 741 -30.40 -21.27 -28.28
N ALA A 742 -30.09 -21.16 -29.58
CA ALA A 742 -29.21 -20.11 -30.09
C ALA A 742 -29.80 -18.69 -29.91
N GLU A 743 -31.12 -18.55 -29.98
CA GLU A 743 -31.82 -17.29 -29.69
C GLU A 743 -31.81 -16.97 -28.18
N GLN A 744 -32.07 -17.96 -27.32
CA GLN A 744 -31.99 -17.79 -25.87
C GLN A 744 -30.59 -17.41 -25.42
N GLN A 745 -29.55 -18.07 -25.94
CA GLN A 745 -28.16 -17.74 -25.63
C GLN A 745 -27.79 -16.32 -26.06
N LYS A 746 -28.31 -15.84 -27.20
CA LYS A 746 -28.16 -14.43 -27.62
C LYS A 746 -28.90 -13.47 -26.69
N ARG A 747 -30.10 -13.81 -26.21
CA ARG A 747 -30.85 -13.00 -25.24
C ARG A 747 -30.15 -12.93 -23.88
N ILE A 748 -29.62 -14.05 -23.38
CA ILE A 748 -28.83 -14.10 -22.14
C ILE A 748 -27.55 -13.26 -22.30
N GLN A 749 -26.84 -13.40 -23.42
CA GLN A 749 -25.65 -12.60 -23.69
C GLN A 749 -25.99 -11.10 -23.79
N ALA A 750 -27.10 -10.73 -24.46
CA ALA A 750 -27.55 -9.35 -24.53
C ALA A 750 -27.93 -8.77 -23.15
N LYS A 751 -28.64 -9.54 -22.31
CA LYS A 751 -28.93 -9.17 -20.91
C LYS A 751 -27.65 -9.00 -20.10
N LYS A 752 -26.64 -9.86 -20.31
CA LYS A 752 -25.33 -9.79 -19.65
C LYS A 752 -24.55 -8.55 -20.10
N ASP A 753 -24.51 -8.27 -21.40
CA ASP A 753 -23.85 -7.10 -21.98
C ASP A 753 -24.52 -5.79 -21.52
N GLU A 754 -25.85 -5.77 -21.40
CA GLU A 754 -26.62 -4.63 -20.86
C GLU A 754 -26.34 -4.42 -19.37
N LYS A 755 -26.37 -5.48 -18.55
CA LYS A 755 -25.97 -5.43 -17.13
C LYS A 755 -24.54 -4.91 -16.99
N ASP A 756 -23.60 -5.39 -17.81
CA ASP A 756 -22.20 -4.95 -17.81
C ASP A 756 -22.05 -3.49 -18.24
N LYS A 757 -22.85 -3.03 -19.21
CA LYS A 757 -22.88 -1.63 -19.64
C LYS A 757 -23.38 -0.71 -18.52
N ILE A 758 -24.51 -1.04 -17.89
CA ILE A 758 -25.07 -0.30 -16.75
C ILE A 758 -24.05 -0.27 -15.60
N ARG A 759 -23.36 -1.39 -15.35
CA ARG A 759 -22.30 -1.46 -14.33
C ARG A 759 -21.14 -0.52 -14.67
N LYS A 760 -20.64 -0.53 -15.91
CA LYS A 760 -19.57 0.38 -16.38
C LYS A 760 -19.97 1.85 -16.26
N GLU A 761 -21.21 2.20 -16.63
CA GLU A 761 -21.71 3.57 -16.49
C GLU A 761 -21.80 4.00 -15.02
N LYS A 762 -22.31 3.14 -14.12
CA LYS A 762 -22.31 3.39 -12.67
C LYS A 762 -20.90 3.64 -12.13
N ILE A 763 -19.92 2.83 -12.55
CA ILE A 763 -18.51 2.98 -12.17
C ILE A 763 -17.98 4.34 -12.65
N LEU A 764 -18.21 4.71 -13.92
CA LEU A 764 -17.74 5.98 -14.49
C LEU A 764 -18.37 7.20 -13.80
N ARG A 765 -19.69 7.16 -13.50
CA ARG A 765 -20.38 8.22 -12.75
C ARG A 765 -19.77 8.38 -11.35
N ARG A 766 -19.45 7.29 -10.68
CA ARG A 766 -18.83 7.33 -9.34
C ARG A 766 -17.39 7.81 -9.39
N ASP A 767 -16.63 7.41 -10.41
CA ASP A 767 -15.29 7.94 -10.66
C ASP A 767 -15.33 9.45 -10.92
N PHE A 768 -16.31 9.93 -11.69
CA PHE A 768 -16.53 11.37 -11.89
C PHE A 768 -16.81 12.08 -10.57
N LYS A 769 -17.75 11.62 -9.75
CA LYS A 769 -18.01 12.17 -8.40
C LYS A 769 -16.74 12.16 -7.53
N THR A 770 -15.96 11.08 -7.57
CA THR A 770 -14.69 10.95 -6.84
C THR A 770 -13.65 11.98 -7.29
N LYS A 771 -13.62 12.30 -8.58
CA LYS A 771 -12.76 13.34 -9.17
C LYS A 771 -13.23 14.74 -8.77
N VAL A 772 -14.53 15.01 -8.77
CA VAL A 772 -15.08 16.32 -8.35
C VAL A 772 -14.83 16.58 -6.86
N LEU A 773 -14.81 15.54 -6.01
CA LEU A 773 -14.39 15.67 -4.61
C LEU A 773 -12.94 16.19 -4.45
N ASP A 774 -12.05 15.99 -5.44
CA ASP A 774 -10.71 16.58 -5.39
C ASP A 774 -10.77 18.11 -5.48
N LEU A 775 -11.73 18.67 -6.21
CA LEU A 775 -11.93 20.12 -6.27
C LEU A 775 -12.38 20.66 -4.92
N ILE A 776 -13.32 19.97 -4.25
CA ILE A 776 -13.77 20.35 -2.90
C ILE A 776 -12.61 20.29 -1.89
N ASP A 777 -11.78 19.24 -1.93
CA ASP A 777 -10.60 19.13 -1.05
C ASP A 777 -9.60 20.28 -1.28
N VAL A 778 -9.33 20.64 -2.54
CA VAL A 778 -8.48 21.79 -2.88
C VAL A 778 -9.08 23.10 -2.37
N PHE A 779 -10.39 23.30 -2.54
CA PHE A 779 -11.08 24.49 -2.03
C PHE A 779 -10.95 24.62 -0.52
N LEU A 780 -11.20 23.55 0.24
CA LEU A 780 -11.10 23.53 1.70
C LEU A 780 -9.67 23.75 2.20
N MET A 781 -8.66 23.27 1.46
CA MET A 781 -7.25 23.46 1.80
C MET A 781 -6.74 24.88 1.53
N LYS A 782 -7.21 25.53 0.45
CA LYS A 782 -6.70 26.84 0.02
C LYS A 782 -7.54 28.03 0.49
N GLN A 783 -8.84 27.83 0.70
CA GLN A 783 -9.82 28.87 1.00
C GLN A 783 -10.63 28.56 2.27
N ALA A 784 -9.98 27.98 3.29
CA ALA A 784 -10.61 27.69 4.59
C ALA A 784 -11.20 28.93 5.30
N GLU A 785 -10.75 30.14 4.93
CA GLU A 785 -11.22 31.41 5.49
C GLU A 785 -12.47 31.97 4.79
N ASN A 786 -12.89 31.40 3.64
CA ASN A 786 -14.02 31.90 2.86
C ASN A 786 -15.37 31.47 3.47
N PRO A 787 -16.37 32.36 3.62
CA PRO A 787 -17.72 32.00 4.10
C PRO A 787 -18.44 30.90 3.30
N LEU A 788 -18.09 30.72 2.02
CA LEU A 788 -18.66 29.67 1.17
C LEU A 788 -18.39 28.23 1.69
N VAL A 789 -17.46 28.05 2.63
CA VAL A 789 -17.21 26.76 3.28
C VAL A 789 -18.45 26.23 4.01
N PHE A 790 -19.33 27.11 4.51
CA PHE A 790 -20.55 26.68 5.20
C PHE A 790 -21.56 25.98 4.27
N ASP A 791 -21.62 26.41 3.01
CA ASP A 791 -22.52 25.84 2.00
C ASP A 791 -22.13 24.40 1.61
N ILE A 792 -20.89 23.97 1.91
CA ILE A 792 -20.36 22.63 1.60
C ILE A 792 -20.72 21.61 2.70
N ILE A 793 -21.01 22.06 3.93
CA ILE A 793 -21.16 21.18 5.09
C ILE A 793 -22.37 20.25 4.94
N GLU A 794 -23.53 20.78 4.58
CA GLU A 794 -24.75 19.97 4.44
C GLU A 794 -24.68 18.98 3.25
N PRO A 795 -24.25 19.37 2.04
CA PRO A 795 -24.10 18.45 0.90
C PRO A 795 -23.13 17.29 1.18
N LEU A 796 -21.96 17.55 1.81
CA LEU A 796 -21.03 16.48 2.15
C LEU A 796 -21.59 15.50 3.19
N LEU A 797 -22.40 15.99 4.13
CA LEU A 797 -23.06 15.13 5.13
C LEU A 797 -24.15 14.27 4.50
N GLN A 798 -24.93 14.83 3.57
CA GLN A 798 -25.92 14.07 2.79
C GLN A 798 -25.26 12.99 1.93
N LEU A 799 -24.13 13.28 1.30
CA LEU A 799 -23.35 12.29 0.56
C LEU A 799 -22.85 11.15 1.46
N ILE A 800 -22.34 11.45 2.66
CA ILE A 800 -21.91 10.42 3.61
C ILE A 800 -23.09 9.54 4.02
N GLU A 801 -24.26 10.14 4.26
CA GLU A 801 -25.48 9.41 4.60
C GLU A 801 -25.91 8.45 3.48
N GLN A 802 -25.97 8.93 2.24
CA GLN A 802 -26.31 8.11 1.06
C GLN A 802 -25.31 6.98 0.81
N CYS A 803 -24.01 7.25 0.99
CA CYS A 803 -22.97 6.25 0.78
C CYS A 803 -22.93 5.19 1.88
N MET A 804 -23.46 5.49 3.06
CA MET A 804 -23.57 4.54 4.17
C MET A 804 -24.87 3.70 4.07
N SER A 805 -25.89 4.19 3.35
CA SER A 805 -27.11 3.44 3.05
C SER A 805 -27.02 2.58 1.79
N SER A 806 -26.04 2.84 0.91
CA SER A 806 -25.76 2.04 -0.29
C SER A 806 -24.85 0.84 0.06
N GLY A 807 -24.88 -0.22 -0.75
CA GLY A 807 -24.29 -1.54 -0.46
C GLY A 807 -22.78 -1.59 -0.16
N SER A 808 -22.28 -2.80 0.12
CA SER A 808 -20.88 -3.03 0.56
C SER A 808 -19.88 -3.18 -0.59
N ASP A 809 -20.08 -2.44 -1.68
CA ASP A 809 -19.18 -2.49 -2.83
C ASP A 809 -17.82 -1.84 -2.49
N LYS A 810 -16.69 -2.49 -2.86
CA LYS A 810 -15.33 -2.01 -2.55
C LYS A 810 -15.11 -0.55 -2.97
N GLN A 811 -15.65 -0.16 -4.12
CA GLN A 811 -15.59 1.21 -4.64
C GLN A 811 -16.49 2.18 -3.86
N GLU A 812 -17.60 1.69 -3.30
CA GLU A 812 -18.48 2.52 -2.46
C GLU A 812 -17.81 2.89 -1.15
N VAL A 813 -17.13 1.91 -0.55
CA VAL A 813 -16.32 2.08 0.65
C VAL A 813 -15.17 3.05 0.41
N ASP A 814 -14.51 3.00 -0.76
CA ASP A 814 -13.40 3.90 -1.07
C ASP A 814 -13.86 5.35 -1.33
N PHE A 815 -14.97 5.54 -2.04
CA PHE A 815 -15.59 6.86 -2.20
C PHE A 815 -15.99 7.45 -0.85
N LEU A 816 -16.70 6.67 -0.02
CA LEU A 816 -17.08 7.06 1.33
C LEU A 816 -15.86 7.40 2.20
N ARG A 817 -14.82 6.57 2.18
CA ARG A 817 -13.57 6.79 2.95
C ARG A 817 -12.95 8.12 2.55
N LYS A 818 -12.94 8.45 1.25
CA LYS A 818 -12.42 9.72 0.76
C LYS A 818 -13.28 10.89 1.21
N THR A 819 -14.60 10.85 1.01
CA THR A 819 -15.54 11.89 1.47
C THR A 819 -15.42 12.15 2.97
N ALA A 820 -15.39 11.07 3.76
CA ALA A 820 -15.22 11.13 5.20
C ALA A 820 -13.85 11.69 5.62
N SER A 821 -12.77 11.37 4.88
CA SER A 821 -11.44 11.92 5.12
C SER A 821 -11.40 13.42 4.86
N ILE A 822 -11.95 13.89 3.73
CA ILE A 822 -12.04 15.32 3.40
C ILE A 822 -12.84 16.04 4.49
N PHE A 823 -14.00 15.49 4.87
CA PHE A 823 -14.83 16.08 5.91
C PHE A 823 -14.12 16.15 7.27
N LYS A 824 -13.49 15.06 7.74
CA LYS A 824 -12.83 15.04 9.06
C LYS A 824 -11.53 15.82 9.09
N ASN A 825 -10.67 15.63 8.09
CA ASN A 825 -9.31 16.16 8.09
C ASN A 825 -9.24 17.56 7.48
N SER A 826 -9.89 17.76 6.33
CA SER A 826 -9.81 19.02 5.58
C SER A 826 -10.76 20.10 6.10
N LEU A 827 -11.92 19.73 6.65
CA LEU A 827 -12.87 20.66 7.27
C LEU A 827 -12.73 20.68 8.81
N CYS A 828 -13.09 19.60 9.51
CA CYS A 828 -13.26 19.63 10.96
C CYS A 828 -11.95 19.78 11.78
N ARG A 829 -10.82 19.26 11.27
CA ARG A 829 -9.51 19.29 11.96
C ARG A 829 -8.56 20.37 11.44
N ASN A 830 -8.95 21.13 10.43
CA ASN A 830 -8.09 22.17 9.86
C ASN A 830 -7.80 23.26 10.90
N LYS A 831 -6.56 23.75 10.92
CA LYS A 831 -6.12 24.84 11.81
C LYS A 831 -6.70 26.18 11.37
N GLN A 832 -6.89 26.37 10.07
CA GLN A 832 -7.49 27.57 9.48
C GLN A 832 -9.02 27.42 9.40
N TYR A 833 -9.74 28.50 9.67
CA TYR A 833 -11.20 28.54 9.67
C TYR A 833 -11.67 29.98 9.36
N CYS A 834 -12.95 30.15 8.97
CA CYS A 834 -13.51 31.45 8.61
C CYS A 834 -13.44 32.47 9.76
N LYS A 835 -12.72 33.59 9.53
CA LYS A 835 -12.50 34.67 10.51
C LYS A 835 -13.43 35.87 10.37
N ARG A 836 -14.32 35.88 9.36
CA ARG A 836 -15.23 37.01 9.07
C ARG A 836 -16.68 36.53 9.17
N VAL A 837 -17.17 36.39 10.40
CA VAL A 837 -18.48 35.78 10.70
C VAL A 837 -19.49 36.81 11.24
N ASP A 838 -19.09 38.07 11.43
CA ASP A 838 -19.93 39.11 12.06
C ASP A 838 -21.30 39.30 11.38
N THR A 839 -21.36 39.20 10.05
CA THR A 839 -22.61 39.31 9.28
C THR A 839 -23.40 38.01 9.16
N LEU A 840 -22.80 36.86 9.51
CA LEU A 840 -23.37 35.51 9.35
C LEU A 840 -23.59 34.79 10.68
N GLN A 841 -23.35 35.46 11.81
CA GLN A 841 -23.41 34.88 13.14
C GLN A 841 -24.74 34.17 13.40
N GLU A 842 -25.88 34.81 13.08
CA GLU A 842 -27.21 34.22 13.27
C GLU A 842 -27.45 32.97 12.40
N HIS A 843 -26.98 33.01 11.16
CA HIS A 843 -27.06 31.87 10.25
C HIS A 843 -26.26 30.67 10.78
N VAL A 844 -25.03 30.90 11.25
CA VAL A 844 -24.17 29.85 11.81
C VAL A 844 -24.76 29.26 13.10
N HIS A 845 -25.35 30.07 14.00
CA HIS A 845 -26.04 29.56 15.19
C HIS A 845 -27.24 28.67 14.82
N THR A 846 -28.01 29.07 13.81
CA THR A 846 -29.14 28.30 13.31
C THR A 846 -28.68 26.98 12.70
N LEU A 847 -27.56 27.00 11.97
CA LEU A 847 -26.95 25.81 11.38
C LEU A 847 -26.46 24.82 12.46
N VAL A 848 -25.82 25.30 13.53
CA VAL A 848 -25.44 24.46 14.69
C VAL A 848 -26.67 23.75 15.27
N GLN A 849 -27.75 24.49 15.54
CA GLN A 849 -28.98 23.91 16.09
C GLN A 849 -29.59 22.87 15.14
N ARG A 850 -29.56 23.14 13.82
CA ARG A 850 -30.06 22.22 12.81
C ARG A 850 -29.23 20.92 12.75
N LEU A 851 -27.90 21.03 12.76
CA LEU A 851 -27.01 19.86 12.71
C LEU A 851 -27.10 19.01 13.98
N VAL A 852 -27.20 19.62 15.16
CA VAL A 852 -27.41 18.88 16.42
C VAL A 852 -28.77 18.17 16.41
N LYS A 853 -29.83 18.83 15.94
CA LYS A 853 -31.15 18.19 15.81
C LYS A 853 -31.15 17.05 14.79
N LYS A 854 -30.44 17.18 13.65
CA LYS A 854 -30.27 16.10 12.67
C LYS A 854 -29.49 14.92 13.28
N ALA A 855 -28.37 15.16 13.95
CA ALA A 855 -27.59 14.13 14.63
C ALA A 855 -28.43 13.28 15.60
N CYS A 856 -29.41 13.88 16.27
CA CYS A 856 -30.34 13.17 17.17
C CYS A 856 -31.40 12.30 16.47
N LYS A 857 -31.66 12.53 15.17
CA LYS A 857 -32.73 11.84 14.42
C LYS A 857 -32.25 10.61 13.64
N HIS A 858 -30.96 10.52 13.32
CA HIS A 858 -30.43 9.39 12.54
C HIS A 858 -30.46 8.08 13.33
N THR A 859 -30.49 6.96 12.61
CA THR A 859 -30.46 5.60 13.16
C THR A 859 -29.03 5.10 13.35
N ASP A 860 -28.10 5.46 12.46
CA ASP A 860 -26.69 5.08 12.54
C ASP A 860 -25.86 6.05 13.39
N SER A 861 -25.15 5.48 14.37
CA SER A 861 -24.21 6.19 15.23
C SER A 861 -23.01 6.78 14.48
N ALA A 862 -22.57 6.15 13.38
CA ALA A 862 -21.44 6.64 12.60
C ALA A 862 -21.82 7.90 11.82
N VAL A 863 -23.00 7.93 11.18
CA VAL A 863 -23.54 9.12 10.52
C VAL A 863 -23.76 10.24 11.54
N ALA A 864 -24.37 9.95 12.69
CA ALA A 864 -24.56 10.95 13.76
C ALA A 864 -23.25 11.55 14.27
N LEU A 865 -22.15 10.77 14.31
CA LEU A 865 -20.82 11.28 14.65
C LEU A 865 -20.35 12.36 13.67
N TYR A 866 -20.62 12.23 12.37
CA TYR A 866 -20.25 13.24 11.38
C TYR A 866 -21.03 14.54 11.57
N TYR A 867 -22.36 14.47 11.70
CA TYR A 867 -23.21 15.64 11.98
C TYR A 867 -22.82 16.33 13.30
N PHE A 868 -22.48 15.56 14.33
CA PHE A 868 -22.00 16.12 15.60
C PHE A 868 -20.63 16.77 15.45
N SER A 869 -19.69 16.16 14.74
CA SER A 869 -18.37 16.77 14.48
C SER A 869 -18.47 18.05 13.64
N ALA A 870 -19.43 18.12 12.72
CA ALA A 870 -19.79 19.33 11.98
C ALA A 870 -20.20 20.47 12.93
N SER A 871 -21.06 20.15 13.90
CA SER A 871 -21.49 21.12 14.91
C SER A 871 -20.31 21.63 15.75
N LEU A 872 -19.37 20.75 16.12
CA LEU A 872 -18.14 21.14 16.85
C LEU A 872 -17.23 22.04 16.02
N TYR A 873 -17.13 21.83 14.71
CA TYR A 873 -16.40 22.72 13.81
C TYR A 873 -17.03 24.13 13.79
N LEU A 874 -18.35 24.23 13.69
CA LEU A 874 -19.04 25.53 13.75
C LEU A 874 -18.88 26.22 15.12
N LEU A 875 -18.83 25.47 16.23
CA LEU A 875 -18.48 26.04 17.54
C LEU A 875 -17.07 26.59 17.58
N LYS A 876 -16.11 25.91 16.92
CA LYS A 876 -14.72 26.39 16.79
C LYS A 876 -14.70 27.73 16.06
N VAL A 877 -15.49 27.85 14.99
CA VAL A 877 -15.61 29.07 14.19
C VAL A 877 -16.24 30.20 15.00
N LEU A 878 -17.33 29.95 15.74
CA LEU A 878 -18.01 30.97 16.55
C LEU A 878 -17.15 31.46 17.72
N LYS A 879 -16.46 30.55 18.43
CA LYS A 879 -15.54 30.91 19.52
C LYS A 879 -14.31 31.67 19.01
N GLY A 880 -13.81 31.27 17.83
CA GLY A 880 -12.60 31.82 17.25
C GLY A 880 -12.72 33.24 16.67
N ASN A 881 -13.92 33.81 16.64
CA ASN A 881 -14.22 35.17 16.17
C ASN A 881 -14.65 36.06 17.33
N THR A 882 -14.22 37.32 17.36
CA THR A 882 -14.57 38.28 18.42
C THR A 882 -15.62 39.27 17.92
N SER A 883 -16.75 39.36 18.62
CA SER A 883 -17.79 40.36 18.32
C SER A 883 -17.26 41.78 18.50
N SER A 884 -17.64 42.71 17.61
CA SER A 884 -17.20 44.11 17.57
C SER A 884 -17.63 44.98 18.78
N ALA A 885 -18.10 44.39 19.88
CA ALA A 885 -18.41 45.12 21.11
C ALA A 885 -17.16 45.21 22.00
N VAL A 886 -16.69 46.45 22.21
CA VAL A 886 -15.64 46.96 23.12
C VAL A 886 -14.86 45.88 23.92
N PRO A 887 -13.52 45.79 23.78
CA PRO A 887 -12.72 44.91 24.61
C PRO A 887 -12.90 45.29 26.10
N PRO A 888 -13.12 44.33 27.02
CA PRO A 888 -13.00 44.63 28.44
C PRO A 888 -11.58 45.14 28.73
N PRO A 889 -11.41 46.09 29.68
CA PRO A 889 -10.12 46.73 29.94
C PRO A 889 -9.06 45.67 30.27
N GLN A 890 -8.01 45.59 29.47
CA GLN A 890 -6.86 44.74 29.78
C GLN A 890 -6.16 45.33 31.02
N PRO A 891 -5.90 44.55 32.08
CA PRO A 891 -5.03 44.99 33.16
C PRO A 891 -3.63 45.18 32.58
N GLU A 892 -3.11 46.41 32.68
CA GLU A 892 -1.75 46.72 32.32
C GLU A 892 -0.78 45.91 33.20
N LYS A 893 0.15 45.23 32.52
CA LYS A 893 1.42 44.69 33.05
C LYS A 893 1.32 43.60 34.12
N GLN A 894 1.03 42.36 33.70
CA GLN A 894 1.65 41.18 34.30
C GLN A 894 2.13 40.20 33.21
N SER A 895 3.39 39.78 33.34
CA SER A 895 4.18 38.99 32.39
C SER A 895 3.98 37.48 32.54
N ASP A 896 2.80 37.01 32.95
CA ASP A 896 2.53 35.58 33.08
C ASP A 896 1.81 35.04 31.84
N SER A 897 2.48 34.15 31.10
CA SER A 897 1.92 33.43 29.95
C SER A 897 0.68 32.61 30.31
N ARG A 898 0.54 32.23 31.58
CA ARG A 898 -0.58 31.44 32.14
C ARG A 898 -1.88 32.25 32.22
N ALA A 899 -1.82 33.48 32.74
CA ALA A 899 -2.96 34.39 32.84
C ALA A 899 -3.51 34.81 31.46
N LYS A 900 -2.63 34.97 30.46
CA LYS A 900 -3.04 35.22 29.06
C LYS A 900 -3.79 34.02 28.45
N GLN A 901 -3.36 32.80 28.77
CA GLN A 901 -3.99 31.56 28.31
C GLN A 901 -5.37 31.34 28.97
N GLU A 902 -5.48 31.69 30.25
CA GLU A 902 -6.73 31.67 31.03
C GLU A 902 -7.76 32.68 30.48
N CYS A 903 -7.34 33.92 30.17
CA CYS A 903 -8.22 34.93 29.56
C CYS A 903 -8.72 34.54 28.15
N GLN A 904 -7.91 33.84 27.35
CA GLN A 904 -8.30 33.33 26.03
C GLN A 904 -9.29 32.15 26.11
N LEU A 905 -9.23 31.34 27.17
CA LEU A 905 -10.15 30.22 27.38
C LEU A 905 -11.55 30.70 27.79
N LEU A 906 -11.63 31.81 28.52
CA LEU A 906 -12.85 32.43 29.06
C LEU A 906 -13.64 33.26 28.03
N ASN A 907 -13.01 33.75 26.96
CA ASN A 907 -13.69 34.58 25.98
C ASN A 907 -14.61 33.71 25.07
N PRO A 908 -15.95 33.92 25.08
CA PRO A 908 -16.86 33.19 24.21
C PRO A 908 -16.79 33.66 22.75
N GLY A 909 -16.13 34.78 22.45
CA GLY A 909 -16.07 35.33 21.10
C GLY A 909 -17.47 35.73 20.60
N CYS A 910 -17.88 35.21 19.45
CA CYS A 910 -19.22 35.38 18.88
C CYS A 910 -20.22 34.29 19.31
N LEU A 911 -19.85 33.40 20.25
CA LEU A 911 -20.71 32.27 20.66
C LEU A 911 -21.80 32.70 21.66
N ASP A 912 -23.07 32.51 21.28
CA ASP A 912 -24.18 32.54 22.23
C ASP A 912 -24.27 31.20 22.99
N VAL A 913 -23.57 31.15 24.12
CA VAL A 913 -23.48 29.97 24.99
C VAL A 913 -24.86 29.50 25.45
N LYS A 914 -25.80 30.42 25.74
CA LYS A 914 -27.13 30.05 26.24
C LYS A 914 -27.94 29.34 25.15
N ARG A 915 -28.00 29.92 23.96
CA ARG A 915 -28.76 29.37 22.82
C ARG A 915 -28.23 28.00 22.37
N VAL A 916 -26.92 27.84 22.34
CA VAL A 916 -26.26 26.60 21.94
C VAL A 916 -26.34 25.53 23.04
N ALA A 917 -26.19 25.91 24.31
CA ALA A 917 -26.30 24.98 25.42
C ALA A 917 -27.68 24.31 25.50
N VAL A 918 -28.76 25.01 25.17
CA VAL A 918 -30.10 24.41 25.10
C VAL A 918 -30.14 23.25 24.09
N ALA A 919 -29.55 23.43 22.90
CA ALA A 919 -29.54 22.38 21.88
C ALA A 919 -28.72 21.15 22.31
N TYR A 920 -27.52 21.35 22.88
CA TYR A 920 -26.72 20.23 23.39
C TYR A 920 -27.31 19.59 24.64
N ARG A 921 -28.00 20.34 25.49
CA ARG A 921 -28.72 19.80 26.65
C ARG A 921 -29.85 18.89 26.20
N GLN A 922 -30.64 19.31 25.22
CA GLN A 922 -31.67 18.46 24.61
C GLN A 922 -31.07 17.18 24.01
N ALA A 923 -29.94 17.28 23.30
CA ALA A 923 -29.24 16.12 22.75
C ALA A 923 -28.72 15.18 23.86
N LEU A 924 -28.18 15.73 24.95
CA LEU A 924 -27.66 14.98 26.09
C LEU A 924 -28.79 14.26 26.84
N THR A 925 -29.89 14.96 27.10
CA THR A 925 -31.11 14.36 27.69
C THR A 925 -31.64 13.23 26.81
N GLN A 926 -31.67 13.39 25.48
CA GLN A 926 -32.09 12.31 24.58
C GLN A 926 -31.15 11.10 24.60
N PHE A 927 -29.83 11.33 24.68
CA PHE A 927 -28.84 10.26 24.83
C PHE A 927 -29.03 9.45 26.12
N LEU A 928 -29.29 10.14 27.25
CA LEU A 928 -29.43 9.52 28.56
C LEU A 928 -30.83 8.95 28.86
N SER A 929 -31.84 9.32 28.07
CA SER A 929 -33.23 8.83 28.23
C SER A 929 -33.64 7.76 27.21
N LYS A 930 -33.19 7.82 25.95
CA LYS A 930 -33.64 6.89 24.88
C LYS A 930 -32.81 5.61 24.79
N ARG A 931 -33.47 4.46 24.61
CA ARG A 931 -32.84 3.13 24.47
C ARG A 931 -31.81 3.05 23.33
N ASN A 932 -32.18 3.52 22.15
CA ASN A 932 -31.39 3.44 20.93
C ASN A 932 -31.06 4.86 20.45
N SER A 933 -30.22 5.57 21.20
CA SER A 933 -29.70 6.87 20.76
C SER A 933 -28.54 6.64 19.79
N PRO A 934 -28.46 7.38 18.66
CA PRO A 934 -27.30 7.33 17.77
C PRO A 934 -26.09 8.06 18.36
N LEU A 935 -26.27 8.83 19.44
CA LEU A 935 -25.20 9.59 20.09
C LEU A 935 -24.37 8.68 21.00
N THR A 936 -23.08 9.00 21.18
CA THR A 936 -22.16 8.20 22.00
C THR A 936 -21.48 9.04 23.09
N CYS A 937 -21.02 8.38 24.16
CA CYS A 937 -20.22 9.00 25.23
C CYS A 937 -18.96 9.70 24.68
N SER A 938 -18.36 9.17 23.61
CA SER A 938 -17.17 9.76 22.97
C SER A 938 -17.43 11.14 22.36
N MET A 939 -18.63 11.37 21.80
CA MET A 939 -19.03 12.63 21.16
C MET A 939 -19.10 13.75 22.19
N PHE A 940 -19.80 13.52 23.30
CA PHE A 940 -19.90 14.51 24.38
C PHE A 940 -18.55 14.72 25.09
N HIS A 941 -17.74 13.67 25.25
CA HIS A 941 -16.38 13.86 25.78
C HIS A 941 -15.52 14.75 24.89
N ASP A 942 -15.62 14.62 23.56
CA ASP A 942 -14.92 15.50 22.59
C ASP A 942 -15.45 16.94 22.64
N LEU A 943 -16.76 17.14 22.83
CA LEU A 943 -17.35 18.46 23.09
C LEU A 943 -16.72 19.13 24.31
N PHE A 944 -16.68 18.44 25.46
CA PHE A 944 -16.14 18.99 26.70
C PHE A 944 -14.63 19.25 26.62
N LYS A 945 -13.87 18.35 25.99
CA LYS A 945 -12.43 18.50 25.83
C LYS A 945 -12.06 19.68 24.91
N ARG A 946 -12.81 19.90 23.83
CA ARG A 946 -12.54 21.00 22.87
C ARG A 946 -13.15 22.33 23.30
N PHE A 947 -14.28 22.30 23.99
CA PHE A 947 -15.01 23.49 24.43
C PHE A 947 -15.40 23.41 25.92
N PRO A 948 -14.45 23.64 26.84
CA PRO A 948 -14.72 23.61 28.28
C PRO A 948 -15.82 24.59 28.76
N ILE A 949 -16.05 25.68 28.03
CA ILE A 949 -17.15 26.65 28.28
C ILE A 949 -18.52 25.95 28.31
N MET A 950 -18.68 24.86 27.54
CA MET A 950 -19.93 24.10 27.46
C MET A 950 -20.12 23.13 28.65
N CYS A 951 -19.11 22.94 29.51
CA CYS A 951 -19.23 22.06 30.66
C CYS A 951 -20.21 22.62 31.70
N LYS A 952 -20.06 23.88 32.14
CA LYS A 952 -20.93 24.49 33.16
C LYS A 952 -22.43 24.30 32.89
N PRO A 953 -22.99 24.66 31.72
CA PRO A 953 -24.43 24.56 31.48
C PRO A 953 -24.96 23.13 31.22
N LEU A 954 -24.09 22.11 31.16
CA LEU A 954 -24.44 20.71 30.86
C LEU A 954 -24.14 19.75 32.02
N VAL A 955 -23.24 20.11 32.93
CA VAL A 955 -22.81 19.27 34.06
C VAL A 955 -23.95 19.01 35.03
N ASP A 956 -24.79 19.98 35.34
CA ASP A 956 -25.95 19.78 36.23
C ASP A 956 -26.90 18.70 35.70
N THR A 957 -27.14 18.74 34.38
CA THR A 957 -27.93 17.71 33.69
C THR A 957 -27.28 16.34 33.81
N LEU A 958 -25.95 16.23 33.71
CA LEU A 958 -25.25 14.95 33.89
C LEU A 958 -25.40 14.37 35.28
N VAL A 959 -25.31 15.22 36.31
CA VAL A 959 -25.43 14.80 37.71
C VAL A 959 -26.85 14.29 38.00
N GLU A 960 -27.87 14.95 37.47
CA GLU A 960 -29.27 14.51 37.60
C GLU A 960 -29.52 13.14 36.94
N PHE A 961 -28.95 12.89 35.76
CA PHE A 961 -29.14 11.63 35.04
C PHE A 961 -28.33 10.44 35.61
N ILE A 962 -27.53 10.62 36.67
CA ILE A 962 -26.91 9.49 37.39
C ILE A 962 -27.99 8.58 38.02
N THR A 963 -29.07 9.18 38.53
CA THR A 963 -30.22 8.46 39.09
C THR A 963 -31.41 8.50 38.14
N ALA A 964 -31.67 9.63 37.47
CA ALA A 964 -32.85 9.85 36.63
C ALA A 964 -32.77 9.19 35.24
N ALA A 965 -31.65 8.60 34.82
CA ALA A 965 -31.57 7.90 33.54
C ALA A 965 -32.43 6.63 33.52
N ALA A 966 -33.10 6.40 32.39
CA ALA A 966 -34.15 5.38 32.26
C ALA A 966 -33.64 3.93 32.41
N ARG A 967 -32.34 3.69 32.20
CA ARG A 967 -31.73 2.35 32.25
C ARG A 967 -30.37 2.36 32.93
N GLN A 968 -30.00 1.22 33.50
CA GLN A 968 -28.73 1.00 34.21
C GLN A 968 -27.49 1.27 33.35
N HIS A 969 -27.53 0.94 32.05
CA HIS A 969 -26.44 1.26 31.11
C HIS A 969 -26.28 2.78 30.91
N GLN A 970 -27.37 3.54 30.82
CA GLN A 970 -27.31 5.01 30.67
C GLN A 970 -26.83 5.68 31.96
N GLN A 971 -27.23 5.17 33.13
CA GLN A 971 -26.68 5.58 34.43
C GLN A 971 -25.16 5.34 34.48
N ALA A 972 -24.68 4.17 34.01
CA ALA A 972 -23.25 3.87 33.89
C ALA A 972 -22.52 4.85 32.95
N MET A 973 -23.13 5.21 31.82
CA MET A 973 -22.59 6.20 30.88
C MET A 973 -22.57 7.62 31.46
N ALA A 974 -23.58 8.02 32.23
CA ALA A 974 -23.60 9.30 32.95
C ALA A 974 -22.45 9.38 33.97
N CYS A 975 -22.24 8.32 34.77
CA CYS A 975 -21.11 8.22 35.69
C CYS A 975 -19.76 8.31 34.97
N LEU A 976 -19.61 7.61 33.85
CA LEU A 976 -18.39 7.63 33.04
C LEU A 976 -18.12 9.02 32.44
N LEU A 977 -19.15 9.68 31.91
CA LEU A 977 -19.01 10.99 31.30
C LEU A 977 -18.69 12.06 32.37
N LEU A 978 -19.37 12.03 33.52
CA LEU A 978 -19.10 12.93 34.62
C LEU A 978 -17.68 12.75 35.16
N HIS A 979 -17.22 11.51 35.34
CA HIS A 979 -15.83 11.24 35.73
C HIS A 979 -14.83 11.86 34.75
N LYS A 980 -15.06 11.70 33.44
CA LYS A 980 -14.21 12.31 32.41
C LYS A 980 -14.25 13.83 32.41
N VAL A 981 -15.39 14.44 32.73
CA VAL A 981 -15.55 15.90 32.78
C VAL A 981 -14.88 16.48 34.02
N LEU A 982 -15.00 15.83 35.18
CA LEU A 982 -14.36 16.26 36.43
C LEU A 982 -12.82 16.15 36.39
N LEU A 983 -12.28 15.30 35.51
CA LEU A 983 -10.83 15.20 35.25
C LEU A 983 -10.28 16.38 34.42
N LEU A 984 -11.14 17.17 33.76
CA LEU A 984 -10.69 18.32 32.96
C LEU A 984 -10.33 19.48 33.88
N HIS A 985 -9.05 19.88 33.86
CA HIS A 985 -8.56 21.01 34.65
C HIS A 985 -9.28 22.32 34.28
N GLU A 986 -9.70 22.47 33.02
CA GLU A 986 -10.37 23.67 32.55
C GLU A 986 -11.72 23.92 33.22
N LEU A 987 -12.41 22.87 33.72
CA LEU A 987 -13.71 23.02 34.39
C LEU A 987 -13.62 23.88 35.66
N LYS A 988 -12.53 23.74 36.42
CA LYS A 988 -12.28 24.52 37.64
C LYS A 988 -12.11 26.02 37.38
N LEU A 989 -11.80 26.41 36.14
CA LEU A 989 -11.68 27.82 35.75
C LEU A 989 -13.04 28.49 35.54
N PHE A 990 -14.12 27.72 35.33
CA PHE A 990 -15.48 28.24 35.06
C PHE A 990 -16.42 28.14 36.27
N VAL A 991 -15.98 27.50 37.35
CA VAL A 991 -16.79 27.17 38.52
C VAL A 991 -16.09 27.77 39.75
N THR A 992 -16.84 28.46 40.60
CA THR A 992 -16.29 29.00 41.86
C THR A 992 -15.97 27.87 42.85
N GLU A 993 -15.17 28.13 43.88
CA GLU A 993 -14.85 27.11 44.90
C GLU A 993 -16.12 26.58 45.60
N GLU A 994 -17.10 27.46 45.86
CA GLU A 994 -18.40 27.09 46.44
C GLU A 994 -19.23 26.22 45.48
N GLU A 995 -19.35 26.63 44.20
CA GLU A 995 -20.05 25.84 43.18
C GLU A 995 -19.36 24.48 42.94
N TRP A 996 -18.04 24.41 43.11
CA TRP A 996 -17.25 23.18 42.96
C TRP A 996 -17.49 22.21 44.13
N GLU A 997 -17.54 22.73 45.35
CA GLU A 997 -17.93 21.97 46.54
C GLU A 997 -19.36 21.43 46.43
N GLU A 998 -20.30 22.28 45.99
CA GLU A 998 -21.69 21.88 45.78
C GLU A 998 -21.81 20.79 44.71
N LEU A 999 -21.09 20.94 43.59
CA LEU A 999 -21.07 19.96 42.51
C LEU A 999 -20.54 18.59 42.97
N ILE A 1000 -19.43 18.57 43.73
CA ILE A 1000 -18.86 17.33 44.28
C ILE A 1000 -19.82 16.69 45.27
N SER A 1001 -20.39 17.49 46.19
CA SER A 1001 -21.36 17.01 47.18
C SER A 1001 -22.59 16.39 46.51
N ARG A 1002 -23.17 17.09 45.53
CA ARG A 1002 -24.32 16.60 44.75
C ARG A 1002 -23.98 15.35 43.95
N SER A 1003 -22.79 15.28 43.36
CA SER A 1003 -22.30 14.09 42.62
C SER A 1003 -22.16 12.87 43.54
N ILE A 1004 -21.61 13.05 44.75
CA ILE A 1004 -21.48 11.98 45.74
C ILE A 1004 -22.86 11.50 46.19
N SER A 1005 -23.80 12.42 46.46
CA SER A 1005 -25.17 12.08 46.84
C SER A 1005 -25.86 11.23 45.76
N GLN A 1006 -25.78 11.67 44.51
CA GLN A 1006 -26.42 10.99 43.37
C GLN A 1006 -25.79 9.62 43.08
N VAL A 1007 -24.46 9.49 43.17
CA VAL A 1007 -23.78 8.18 43.02
C VAL A 1007 -24.17 7.23 44.17
N THR A 1008 -24.31 7.75 45.37
CA THR A 1008 -24.71 6.97 46.56
C THR A 1008 -26.13 6.44 46.41
N GLU A 1009 -27.06 7.29 45.97
CA GLU A 1009 -28.44 6.88 45.65
C GLU A 1009 -28.50 5.89 44.48
N CYS A 1010 -27.67 6.08 43.45
CA CYS A 1010 -27.55 5.17 42.32
C CYS A 1010 -27.03 3.77 42.73
N LEU A 1011 -26.21 3.68 43.77
CA LEU A 1011 -25.73 2.41 44.36
C LEU A 1011 -26.76 1.79 45.32
N LYS A 1012 -27.63 2.58 45.98
CA LYS A 1012 -28.73 2.05 46.82
C LYS A 1012 -29.78 1.26 46.01
N THR A 1013 -29.92 1.55 44.71
CA THR A 1013 -30.96 0.98 43.82
C THR A 1013 -30.57 -0.34 43.14
N LEU A 1014 -29.56 -1.06 43.62
CA LEU A 1014 -29.09 -2.31 43.02
C LEU A 1014 -29.93 -3.52 43.45
N GLY A 1015 -30.28 -4.39 42.50
CA GLY A 1015 -30.98 -5.66 42.76
C GLY A 1015 -30.02 -6.79 43.13
N ASN A 1016 -30.55 -7.81 43.81
CA ASN A 1016 -29.86 -9.09 44.08
C ASN A 1016 -30.59 -10.22 43.35
N PRO A 1017 -29.95 -11.01 42.46
CA PRO A 1017 -28.54 -11.01 42.06
C PRO A 1017 -28.18 -9.96 40.99
N ILE A 1018 -26.90 -9.57 40.93
CA ILE A 1018 -26.41 -8.48 40.07
C ILE A 1018 -26.28 -8.94 38.61
N MET A 1019 -27.12 -8.42 37.72
CA MET A 1019 -27.08 -8.70 36.29
C MET A 1019 -25.82 -8.11 35.61
N LYS A 1020 -25.44 -8.61 34.42
CA LYS A 1020 -24.24 -8.16 33.69
C LYS A 1020 -24.18 -6.64 33.46
N ALA A 1021 -25.31 -5.99 33.16
CA ALA A 1021 -25.40 -4.54 32.99
C ALA A 1021 -25.24 -3.75 34.31
N GLU A 1022 -25.67 -4.35 35.43
CA GLU A 1022 -25.48 -3.79 36.77
C GLU A 1022 -24.02 -3.89 37.21
N LYS A 1023 -23.30 -4.96 36.84
CA LYS A 1023 -21.85 -5.07 37.07
C LYS A 1023 -21.07 -3.94 36.39
N GLU A 1024 -21.47 -3.52 35.19
CA GLU A 1024 -20.86 -2.37 34.49
C GLU A 1024 -21.21 -1.03 35.14
N LYS A 1025 -22.49 -0.84 35.53
CA LYS A 1025 -22.95 0.31 36.32
C LYS A 1025 -22.15 0.46 37.62
N VAL A 1026 -22.02 -0.61 38.39
CA VAL A 1026 -21.25 -0.64 39.65
C VAL A 1026 -19.78 -0.31 39.40
N ALA A 1027 -19.16 -0.88 38.36
CA ALA A 1027 -17.78 -0.56 38.02
C ALA A 1027 -17.59 0.95 37.76
N LYS A 1028 -18.47 1.57 36.96
CA LYS A 1028 -18.36 2.99 36.60
C LYS A 1028 -18.70 3.94 37.73
N SER A 1029 -19.68 3.59 38.56
CA SER A 1029 -19.99 4.33 39.78
C SER A 1029 -18.83 4.27 40.79
N LEU A 1030 -18.19 3.12 40.98
CA LEU A 1030 -17.01 2.99 41.85
C LEU A 1030 -15.78 3.73 41.29
N GLU A 1031 -15.55 3.71 39.98
CA GLU A 1031 -14.49 4.50 39.33
C GLU A 1031 -14.68 6.01 39.59
N LEU A 1032 -15.91 6.52 39.42
CA LEU A 1032 -16.26 7.92 39.70
C LEU A 1032 -16.14 8.25 41.20
N LEU A 1033 -16.65 7.38 42.07
CA LEU A 1033 -16.62 7.58 43.52
C LEU A 1033 -15.18 7.60 44.07
N ASN A 1034 -14.30 6.75 43.53
CA ASN A 1034 -12.88 6.76 43.87
C ASN A 1034 -12.24 8.13 43.58
N PHE A 1035 -12.57 8.73 42.42
CA PHE A 1035 -12.08 10.05 42.05
C PHE A 1035 -12.66 11.15 42.95
N LEU A 1036 -13.96 11.11 43.24
CA LEU A 1036 -14.63 12.08 44.10
C LEU A 1036 -14.07 12.06 45.53
N LEU A 1037 -13.91 10.88 46.13
CA LEU A 1037 -13.34 10.74 47.48
C LEU A 1037 -11.87 11.15 47.55
N LYS A 1038 -11.08 10.82 46.52
CA LYS A 1038 -9.71 11.33 46.39
C LYS A 1038 -9.70 12.86 46.35
N THR A 1039 -10.61 13.47 45.59
CA THR A 1039 -10.70 14.93 45.47
C THR A 1039 -11.08 15.59 46.79
N VAL A 1040 -12.06 15.03 47.53
CA VAL A 1040 -12.47 15.52 48.85
C VAL A 1040 -11.34 15.43 49.88
N THR A 1041 -10.60 14.32 49.88
CA THR A 1041 -9.48 14.11 50.82
C THR A 1041 -8.26 14.97 50.51
N GLU A 1042 -7.91 15.14 49.23
CA GLU A 1042 -6.78 15.98 48.81
C GLU A 1042 -7.06 17.48 48.94
N GLN A 1043 -8.31 17.93 48.71
CA GLN A 1043 -8.70 19.35 48.75
C GLN A 1043 -9.35 19.75 50.09
N LYS A 1044 -9.50 18.84 51.06
CA LYS A 1044 -10.11 19.05 52.39
C LYS A 1044 -11.52 19.69 52.34
N LEU A 1045 -12.35 19.24 51.41
CA LEU A 1045 -13.72 19.76 51.24
C LEU A 1045 -14.65 19.25 52.36
N ASN A 1046 -15.54 20.11 52.88
CA ASN A 1046 -16.45 19.78 53.98
C ASN A 1046 -17.69 18.98 53.51
N VAL A 1047 -17.49 17.73 53.10
CA VAL A 1047 -18.58 16.84 52.64
C VAL A 1047 -18.84 15.71 53.65
N LYS A 1048 -20.12 15.47 54.01
CA LYS A 1048 -20.53 14.38 54.90
C LYS A 1048 -20.47 13.03 54.16
N LEU A 1049 -19.50 12.17 54.53
CA LEU A 1049 -19.27 10.87 53.87
C LEU A 1049 -19.99 9.68 54.53
N THR A 1050 -20.70 9.90 55.64
CA THR A 1050 -21.28 8.84 56.49
C THR A 1050 -22.34 7.98 55.80
N GLU A 1051 -23.07 8.52 54.82
CA GLU A 1051 -24.05 7.75 54.05
C GLU A 1051 -23.41 6.84 53.00
N VAL A 1052 -22.31 7.28 52.40
CA VAL A 1052 -21.58 6.52 51.37
C VAL A 1052 -20.95 5.27 51.97
N GLU A 1053 -20.38 5.42 53.16
CA GLU A 1053 -19.76 4.35 53.94
C GLU A 1053 -20.76 3.22 54.25
N LYS A 1054 -21.97 3.56 54.69
CA LYS A 1054 -23.05 2.59 54.97
C LYS A 1054 -23.44 1.78 53.72
N VAL A 1055 -23.59 2.45 52.57
CA VAL A 1055 -23.95 1.79 51.31
C VAL A 1055 -22.83 0.88 50.80
N LEU A 1056 -21.56 1.33 50.87
CA LEU A 1056 -20.42 0.52 50.45
C LEU A 1056 -20.19 -0.71 51.36
N LEU A 1057 -20.47 -0.62 52.65
CA LEU A 1057 -20.42 -1.78 53.56
C LEU A 1057 -21.50 -2.81 53.22
N SER A 1058 -22.71 -2.37 52.86
CA SER A 1058 -23.79 -3.26 52.42
C SER A 1058 -23.48 -3.95 51.08
N LEU A 1059 -22.75 -3.29 50.19
CA LEU A 1059 -22.33 -3.83 48.89
C LEU A 1059 -21.35 -5.01 48.99
N ASN A 1060 -20.46 -5.02 50.00
CA ASN A 1060 -19.51 -6.11 50.21
C ASN A 1060 -20.17 -7.45 50.58
N GLN A 1061 -21.41 -7.41 51.04
CA GLN A 1061 -22.18 -8.60 51.42
C GLN A 1061 -22.77 -9.33 50.20
N VAL A 1062 -22.67 -8.74 49.00
CA VAL A 1062 -23.19 -9.33 47.76
C VAL A 1062 -22.11 -10.21 47.11
N GLU A 1063 -22.34 -11.53 47.08
CA GLU A 1063 -21.39 -12.57 46.63
C GLU A 1063 -20.83 -12.35 45.21
N ASP A 1064 -21.53 -11.61 44.35
CA ASP A 1064 -21.18 -11.39 42.94
C ASP A 1064 -19.97 -10.46 42.71
N ILE A 1065 -19.62 -9.59 43.67
CA ILE A 1065 -18.51 -8.61 43.53
C ILE A 1065 -17.15 -9.31 43.69
N GLY A 1066 -17.06 -10.23 44.65
CA GLY A 1066 -15.83 -10.99 44.93
C GLY A 1066 -15.40 -11.93 43.79
N ASN A 1067 -16.32 -12.31 42.91
CA ASN A 1067 -16.06 -13.18 41.77
C ASN A 1067 -15.41 -12.45 40.57
N SER A 1068 -15.45 -11.11 40.53
CA SER A 1068 -14.80 -10.30 39.49
C SER A 1068 -13.55 -9.60 40.06
N PRO A 1069 -12.33 -10.00 39.66
CA PRO A 1069 -11.10 -9.42 40.22
C PRO A 1069 -10.99 -7.91 39.97
N ARG A 1070 -11.59 -7.41 38.87
CA ARG A 1070 -11.63 -5.98 38.56
C ARG A 1070 -12.55 -5.20 39.50
N LEU A 1071 -13.76 -5.70 39.77
CA LEU A 1071 -14.71 -5.03 40.67
C LEU A 1071 -14.22 -5.05 42.12
N ASP A 1072 -13.69 -6.18 42.58
CA ASP A 1072 -13.08 -6.30 43.91
C ASP A 1072 -11.92 -5.31 44.07
N SER A 1073 -11.03 -5.18 43.07
CA SER A 1073 -9.96 -4.18 43.12
C SER A 1073 -10.46 -2.74 43.19
N LEU A 1074 -11.49 -2.39 42.42
CA LEU A 1074 -12.07 -1.04 42.40
C LEU A 1074 -12.79 -0.71 43.71
N TYR A 1075 -13.53 -1.67 44.26
CA TYR A 1075 -14.19 -1.54 45.56
C TYR A 1075 -13.18 -1.26 46.68
N TRP A 1076 -12.10 -2.06 46.76
CA TRP A 1076 -11.08 -1.85 47.80
C TRP A 1076 -10.25 -0.57 47.60
N ASN A 1077 -10.14 -0.05 46.37
CA ASN A 1077 -9.54 1.26 46.13
C ASN A 1077 -10.41 2.39 46.70
N VAL A 1078 -11.73 2.32 46.51
CA VAL A 1078 -12.69 3.27 47.11
C VAL A 1078 -12.67 3.18 48.65
N MET A 1079 -12.71 1.97 49.20
CA MET A 1079 -12.71 1.71 50.64
C MET A 1079 -11.44 2.20 51.35
N ARG A 1080 -10.29 2.24 50.64
CA ARG A 1080 -9.04 2.80 51.18
C ARG A 1080 -9.18 4.27 51.58
N TRP A 1081 -9.91 5.06 50.80
CA TRP A 1081 -10.15 6.49 51.11
C TRP A 1081 -11.06 6.69 52.33
N LEU A 1082 -11.80 5.64 52.73
CA LEU A 1082 -12.62 5.60 53.95
C LEU A 1082 -11.88 4.90 55.11
N ASN A 1083 -10.55 4.73 55.03
CA ASN A 1083 -9.68 4.10 56.02
C ASN A 1083 -9.90 2.60 56.27
N TYR A 1084 -10.52 1.87 55.33
CA TYR A 1084 -10.64 0.41 55.39
C TYR A 1084 -9.52 -0.29 54.62
N THR A 1085 -8.91 -1.31 55.23
CA THR A 1085 -7.84 -2.11 54.62
C THR A 1085 -8.34 -3.44 54.07
N LYS A 1086 -7.91 -3.80 52.85
CA LYS A 1086 -8.24 -5.10 52.24
C LYS A 1086 -7.72 -6.25 53.12
N PRO A 1087 -8.55 -7.25 53.47
CA PRO A 1087 -8.11 -8.40 54.25
C PRO A 1087 -7.05 -9.20 53.49
N LYS A 1088 -5.90 -9.48 54.14
CA LYS A 1088 -4.87 -10.38 53.62
C LYS A 1088 -5.44 -11.81 53.64
N LYS A 1089 -5.58 -12.46 52.49
CA LYS A 1089 -5.85 -13.90 52.45
C LYS A 1089 -4.59 -14.63 52.91
N ASP A 1090 -4.64 -15.28 54.07
CA ASP A 1090 -3.54 -16.08 54.60
C ASP A 1090 -3.22 -17.26 53.68
N LYS A 1091 -1.92 -17.38 53.35
CA LYS A 1091 -1.37 -18.60 52.75
C LYS A 1091 -1.27 -19.64 53.86
N THR A 1092 -2.18 -20.61 53.89
CA THR A 1092 -2.01 -21.80 54.72
C THR A 1092 -0.79 -22.60 54.25
N ALA A 1093 0.06 -22.93 55.21
CA ALA A 1093 1.32 -23.65 55.04
C ALA A 1093 1.10 -25.12 54.61
N SER A 1094 2.12 -25.62 53.91
CA SER A 1094 2.30 -26.97 53.38
C SER A 1094 2.24 -28.09 54.43
N LYS A 1095 1.47 -29.16 54.15
CA LYS A 1095 1.73 -30.53 54.63
C LYS A 1095 2.48 -31.33 53.54
N PRO A 1096 3.29 -32.36 53.88
CA PRO A 1096 4.21 -32.99 52.95
C PRO A 1096 3.57 -34.11 52.11
N VAL A 1097 3.85 -34.02 50.81
CA VAL A 1097 4.01 -35.03 49.74
C VAL A 1097 3.23 -36.34 49.81
N GLN A 1098 2.29 -36.50 48.87
CA GLN A 1098 2.13 -37.74 48.11
C GLN A 1098 1.75 -37.42 46.65
N ASP A 1099 2.64 -37.82 45.75
CA ASP A 1099 2.55 -38.07 44.30
C ASP A 1099 1.62 -37.20 43.43
N THR A 1100 2.24 -36.31 42.64
CA THR A 1100 1.60 -35.73 41.45
C THR A 1100 2.61 -35.58 40.30
N GLU A 1101 2.23 -36.19 39.18
CA GLU A 1101 2.89 -36.19 37.87
C GLU A 1101 3.01 -34.79 37.24
N PRO A 1102 3.97 -34.58 36.31
CA PRO A 1102 4.19 -33.29 35.68
C PRO A 1102 3.13 -32.92 34.63
N LEU A 1103 2.61 -31.69 34.80
CA LEU A 1103 1.67 -30.99 33.93
C LEU A 1103 2.05 -31.01 32.43
N LYS A 1104 1.07 -31.39 31.58
CA LYS A 1104 1.05 -31.04 30.16
C LYS A 1104 0.26 -29.75 29.91
N ARG A 1105 0.95 -28.83 29.24
CA ARG A 1105 0.45 -27.56 28.68
C ARG A 1105 -0.71 -27.80 27.70
N LYS A 1106 -1.84 -27.10 27.89
CA LYS A 1106 -2.90 -27.01 26.86
C LYS A 1106 -2.57 -25.92 25.84
N LYS A 1107 -2.52 -26.35 24.58
CA LYS A 1107 -2.65 -25.52 23.38
C LYS A 1107 -4.10 -25.05 23.23
N LYS A 1108 -4.21 -23.89 22.57
CA LYS A 1108 -5.33 -23.25 21.88
C LYS A 1108 -6.58 -24.13 21.66
N GLY A 1109 -7.73 -23.59 22.07
CA GLY A 1109 -9.06 -24.17 21.87
C GLY A 1109 -9.47 -24.20 20.40
N PHE A 1110 -9.81 -25.41 19.95
CA PHE A 1110 -10.92 -25.66 19.04
C PHE A 1110 -12.23 -25.62 19.84
N LEU A 1111 -13.35 -25.37 19.14
CA LEU A 1111 -14.71 -25.29 19.69
C LEU A 1111 -15.11 -26.53 20.53
N PRO A 1112 -16.06 -26.37 21.49
CA PRO A 1112 -16.53 -27.45 22.36
C PRO A 1112 -17.49 -28.43 21.69
N GLU A 1113 -17.43 -29.68 22.13
CA GLU A 1113 -18.20 -30.87 21.70
C GLU A 1113 -19.71 -30.84 22.06
N THR A 1114 -20.33 -29.67 22.17
CA THR A 1114 -21.78 -29.56 22.44
C THR A 1114 -22.66 -29.72 21.19
N LYS A 1115 -22.08 -30.10 20.04
CA LYS A 1115 -22.79 -30.42 18.79
C LYS A 1115 -22.59 -31.87 18.30
N LYS A 1116 -22.51 -32.84 19.21
CA LYS A 1116 -22.68 -34.26 18.86
C LYS A 1116 -23.80 -34.92 19.68
N ARG A 1117 -24.97 -35.04 19.04
CA ARG A 1117 -26.04 -36.03 19.31
C ARG A 1117 -26.58 -36.41 17.94
N LYS A 1118 -26.93 -37.64 17.58
CA LYS A 1118 -26.88 -38.98 18.19
C LYS A 1118 -27.18 -39.92 17.00
N ASN A 1119 -26.46 -41.02 16.84
CA ASN A 1119 -26.84 -42.07 15.88
C ASN A 1119 -28.18 -42.71 16.27
N ARG A 1120 -29.06 -42.91 15.29
CA ARG A 1120 -30.12 -43.93 15.31
C ARG A 1120 -30.31 -44.48 13.90
N LYS A 1121 -29.90 -45.76 13.78
CA LYS A 1121 -30.01 -46.73 12.68
C LYS A 1121 -29.32 -46.37 11.37
#